data_AF-A0A0L6W556-F1
#
_entry.id   AF-A0A0L6W556-F1
#
_cell.length_a   1.000
_cell.length_b   1.000
_cell.length_c   1.000
_cell.angle_alpha   90.00
_cell.angle_beta   90.00
_cell.angle_gamma   90.00
#
_symmetry.space_group_name_H-M   'P 1'
#
loop_
_entity.id
_entity.type
_entity.pdbx_description
1 polymer ?
#
loop_
_entity_poly.entity_id
_entity_poly.type
_entity_poly.pdbx_seq_one_letter_code
_entity_poly.pdbx_strand_id
1 'polypeptide(L)'
;MPVAKGYLAMVLHAHLPYVRHLEEDTYLEENWFFEALTESYIPLIDVFDGLIRDNVDFRITISLSPPLICMMTDPMLQHRYLKRLHKLIELAEKEVIRTEGQPEYHRVAQMYLEKFKGIRKTYVDKYRMDLVKAFKQLRDSGKVEIITSCATHGYLPLMLTKQAVRAQVKTAVDLFVSVFGTGPRGIWLPECGFNPGVDEILKEFGIKYFFVDTHGLLYATPRPYYGVHAPLYTPAGVAAFGRDVETSRQVWDMQTGYPGDFYYREFYRDVGYDLDIDYIGPYIFQNRIRIDTGIKYYRITGKTNYKEPYQPDIARDKAAEHAGNFMFNREKQIEHLAANMDREPIIVAPYDAELFGHWWYEGPQWLDFLLRKICYDQDTFKTITPWEYLNKYPNNQVAKLPMSSWGHKGFNEVWLDPANDWIYRHLHQAEERMLELANMFPQAGGLYKRALNQAARELLLAQSSDWAFIMKMQTAVDYAVRRTRDHIAKFNRLYWAIKEERLNEEEISALEAQDSIFSNIDYRMYSHHSSKIIPFPLRTRNIFLRHDRIFMLSWEFPPKTVGGLARHVYDLSRALVRHGQEVHVITCHVPGCKDYEVVEGVHVYRLDHIPGEQEDFLRWVFKMNEAMAEKAAQVIKSVGKFDLIHAHDWLVAHAGKTLKHEFNIPLVATVHATEYGRNHGLHNDMQRYINDVEWGLTYEAWKVICCSKYMAAEIAQIFQLPGDKIRIIPNGVDVANITPAIIEPGFRNKYALPEEKIVYFVGRLVPEKGVQVLLEAVPVVLNQYPNAKFIISGKGPYGDHLKWLADQLGVAGKVFFTGFTDDDTRNKLLHAADVAVFPSLYEPFGIVALEAMAAHTPVIVSETGGLGEVIEHEVDGLKFYPGDFRALAHYIVTLLKDEALAKRLDNNAWDKVTKIYNWDIIARDTMEVYHEILRLARATGYIS
;
A
#
# COMPACT_ATOMS: atom_id res chain seq x y z
N MET A 1 11.92 -51.68 10.75
CA MET A 1 11.86 -51.08 9.40
C MET A 1 13.09 -50.21 9.22
N PRO A 2 13.67 -50.13 8.01
CA PRO A 2 14.77 -49.21 7.73
C PRO A 2 14.34 -47.77 8.10
N VAL A 3 15.27 -46.99 8.66
CA VAL A 3 15.04 -45.57 8.92
C VAL A 3 15.18 -44.83 7.60
N ALA A 4 14.15 -44.06 7.22
CA ALA A 4 14.19 -43.24 6.00
C ALA A 4 15.37 -42.27 6.07
N LYS A 5 16.11 -42.11 4.99
CA LYS A 5 17.28 -41.20 4.89
C LYS A 5 16.90 -39.74 4.69
N GLY A 6 15.66 -39.45 4.30
CA GLY A 6 15.16 -38.13 3.90
C GLY A 6 13.65 -38.11 3.77
N TYR A 7 13.12 -36.92 3.46
CA TYR A 7 11.70 -36.71 3.30
C TYR A 7 11.35 -35.85 2.08
N LEU A 8 10.18 -36.13 1.49
CA LEU A 8 9.53 -35.30 0.47
C LEU A 8 8.25 -34.67 1.06
N ALA A 9 8.17 -33.35 1.04
CA ALA A 9 6.96 -32.60 1.35
C ALA A 9 6.34 -32.07 0.06
N MET A 10 5.33 -32.79 -0.44
CA MET A 10 4.49 -32.33 -1.55
C MET A 10 3.48 -31.30 -1.02
N VAL A 11 3.44 -30.13 -1.64
CA VAL A 11 2.55 -29.02 -1.23
C VAL A 11 1.73 -28.59 -2.44
N LEU A 12 0.40 -28.67 -2.34
CA LEU A 12 -0.53 -28.26 -3.39
C LEU A 12 -1.21 -26.95 -2.98
N HIS A 13 -1.02 -25.89 -3.76
CA HIS A 13 -1.67 -24.61 -3.54
C HIS A 13 -2.99 -24.54 -4.32
N ALA A 14 -4.14 -24.68 -3.65
CA ALA A 14 -5.46 -24.61 -4.29
C ALA A 14 -6.07 -23.21 -4.10
N HIS A 15 -6.19 -22.47 -5.20
CA HIS A 15 -6.68 -21.10 -5.17
C HIS A 15 -7.41 -20.70 -6.46
N LEU A 16 -8.51 -19.98 -6.27
CA LEU A 16 -9.19 -19.21 -7.30
C LEU A 16 -9.67 -17.89 -6.69
N PRO A 17 -9.70 -16.78 -7.47
CA PRO A 17 -10.30 -15.54 -7.03
C PRO A 17 -11.79 -15.73 -6.74
N TYR A 18 -12.37 -14.87 -5.91
CA TYR A 18 -13.80 -14.93 -5.60
C TYR A 18 -14.62 -14.55 -6.85
N VAL A 19 -15.21 -15.54 -7.51
CA VAL A 19 -16.03 -15.40 -8.72
C VAL A 19 -17.44 -15.92 -8.46
N ARG A 20 -18.34 -15.01 -8.06
CA ARG A 20 -19.74 -15.31 -7.74
C ARG A 20 -20.62 -14.16 -8.23
N HIS A 21 -21.54 -14.44 -9.15
CA HIS A 21 -22.37 -13.41 -9.79
C HIS A 21 -23.86 -13.73 -9.64
N LEU A 22 -24.62 -12.80 -9.06
CA LEU A 22 -26.07 -12.93 -8.86
C LEU A 22 -26.89 -12.58 -10.12
N GLU A 23 -26.32 -11.79 -11.03
CA GLU A 23 -27.05 -11.10 -12.10
C GLU A 23 -27.57 -12.05 -13.19
N GLU A 24 -26.82 -13.10 -13.50
CA GLU A 24 -27.15 -14.06 -14.56
C GLU A 24 -26.96 -15.51 -14.08
N ASP A 25 -27.74 -16.43 -14.64
CA ASP A 25 -27.67 -17.87 -14.37
C ASP A 25 -26.38 -18.55 -14.90
N THR A 26 -25.67 -17.87 -15.81
CA THR A 26 -24.42 -18.33 -16.41
C THR A 26 -23.48 -17.16 -16.61
N TYR A 27 -22.28 -17.22 -16.02
CA TYR A 27 -21.25 -16.20 -16.14
C TYR A 27 -19.92 -16.86 -16.54
N LEU A 28 -19.15 -16.24 -17.43
CA LEU A 28 -17.99 -16.90 -18.06
C LEU A 28 -16.93 -17.28 -17.03
N GLU A 29 -16.64 -16.38 -16.09
CA GLU A 29 -15.59 -16.52 -15.10
C GLU A 29 -15.93 -17.52 -13.97
N GLU A 30 -17.22 -17.85 -13.78
CA GLU A 30 -17.60 -18.98 -12.88
C GLU A 30 -17.15 -20.33 -13.46
N ASN A 31 -16.88 -20.42 -14.77
CA ASN A 31 -16.37 -21.64 -15.37
C ASN A 31 -14.98 -22.02 -14.83
N TRP A 32 -14.15 -21.05 -14.46
CA TRP A 32 -12.84 -21.34 -13.83
C TRP A 32 -13.02 -22.19 -12.57
N PHE A 33 -14.00 -21.84 -11.74
CA PHE A 33 -14.36 -22.61 -10.55
C PHE A 33 -14.88 -24.00 -10.90
N PHE A 34 -15.83 -24.10 -11.83
CA PHE A 34 -16.42 -25.40 -12.19
C PHE A 34 -15.44 -26.35 -12.88
N GLU A 35 -14.53 -25.82 -13.69
CA GLU A 35 -13.46 -26.58 -14.34
C GLU A 35 -12.46 -27.09 -13.31
N ALA A 36 -12.02 -26.24 -12.37
CA ALA A 36 -11.14 -26.67 -11.29
C ALA A 36 -11.76 -27.78 -10.41
N LEU A 37 -13.06 -27.68 -10.07
CA LEU A 37 -13.76 -28.75 -9.36
C LEU A 37 -13.74 -30.08 -10.14
N THR A 38 -14.05 -30.02 -11.43
CA THR A 38 -14.23 -31.21 -12.30
C THR A 38 -12.90 -31.85 -12.69
N GLU A 39 -11.91 -31.02 -13.00
CA GLU A 39 -10.65 -31.48 -13.57
C GLU A 39 -9.58 -31.72 -12.52
N SER A 40 -9.59 -31.00 -11.40
CA SER A 40 -8.54 -31.07 -10.37
C SER A 40 -9.06 -31.53 -9.01
N TYR A 41 -9.89 -30.76 -8.31
CA TYR A 41 -10.13 -30.98 -6.88
C TYR A 41 -10.87 -32.28 -6.57
N ILE A 42 -11.94 -32.61 -7.30
CA ILE A 42 -12.66 -33.88 -7.10
C ILE A 42 -11.78 -35.08 -7.48
N PRO A 43 -11.08 -35.07 -8.63
CA PRO A 43 -10.07 -36.10 -8.94
C PRO A 43 -8.97 -36.26 -7.88
N LEU A 44 -8.46 -35.17 -7.29
CA LEU A 44 -7.48 -35.23 -6.20
C LEU A 44 -8.07 -35.86 -4.94
N ILE A 45 -9.31 -35.51 -4.58
CA ILE A 45 -10.04 -36.15 -3.47
C ILE A 45 -10.17 -37.66 -3.72
N ASP A 46 -10.59 -38.05 -4.93
CA ASP A 46 -10.73 -39.46 -5.31
C ASP A 46 -9.40 -40.24 -5.22
N VAL A 47 -8.29 -39.61 -5.61
CA VAL A 47 -6.93 -40.17 -5.45
C VAL A 47 -6.61 -40.38 -3.97
N PHE A 48 -6.76 -39.36 -3.13
CA PHE A 48 -6.42 -39.47 -1.71
C PHE A 48 -7.32 -40.48 -0.98
N ASP A 49 -8.60 -40.51 -1.30
CA ASP A 49 -9.53 -41.52 -0.80
C ASP A 49 -9.13 -42.94 -1.24
N GLY A 50 -8.71 -43.09 -2.49
CA GLY A 50 -8.21 -44.36 -3.03
C GLY A 50 -6.95 -44.83 -2.30
N LEU A 51 -6.00 -43.93 -2.05
CA LEU A 51 -4.77 -44.23 -1.29
C LEU A 51 -5.08 -44.60 0.16
N ILE A 52 -6.02 -43.91 0.81
CA ILE A 52 -6.46 -44.24 2.18
C ILE A 52 -7.15 -45.61 2.21
N ARG A 53 -8.08 -45.86 1.28
CA ARG A 53 -8.79 -47.14 1.15
C ARG A 53 -7.81 -48.30 0.96
N ASP A 54 -6.78 -48.09 0.15
CA ASP A 54 -5.75 -49.09 -0.15
C ASP A 54 -4.62 -49.13 0.91
N ASN A 55 -4.79 -48.40 2.02
CA ASN A 55 -3.87 -48.35 3.16
C ASN A 55 -2.43 -47.95 2.81
N VAL A 56 -2.26 -47.04 1.84
CA VAL A 56 -0.94 -46.50 1.47
C VAL A 56 -0.44 -45.54 2.55
N ASP A 57 0.84 -45.63 2.92
CA ASP A 57 1.45 -44.68 3.86
C ASP A 57 2.01 -43.45 3.14
N PHE A 58 1.18 -42.43 3.00
CA PHE A 58 1.53 -41.18 2.35
C PHE A 58 1.25 -39.96 3.24
N ARG A 59 1.89 -38.84 2.91
CA ARG A 59 1.63 -37.51 3.43
C ARG A 59 1.60 -36.50 2.30
N ILE A 60 0.67 -35.56 2.38
CA ILE A 60 0.60 -34.42 1.47
C ILE A 60 0.06 -33.19 2.20
N THR A 61 0.50 -32.00 1.80
CA THR A 61 -0.05 -30.74 2.28
C THR A 61 -0.84 -30.07 1.17
N ILE A 62 -2.04 -29.59 1.47
CA ILE A 62 -2.84 -28.78 0.55
C ILE A 62 -3.24 -27.48 1.23
N SER A 63 -3.01 -26.34 0.56
CA SER A 63 -3.58 -25.08 1.00
C SER A 63 -4.93 -24.86 0.35
N LEU A 64 -5.94 -24.51 1.13
CA LEU A 64 -7.22 -24.05 0.61
C LEU A 64 -7.34 -22.56 0.89
N SER A 65 -7.35 -21.76 -0.19
CA SER A 65 -7.55 -20.32 -0.05
C SER A 65 -8.96 -20.02 0.49
N PRO A 66 -9.12 -18.99 1.34
CA PRO A 66 -10.42 -18.62 1.86
C PRO A 66 -11.50 -18.31 0.79
N PRO A 67 -11.20 -17.67 -0.36
CA PRO A 67 -12.20 -17.46 -1.41
C PRO A 67 -12.72 -18.78 -1.99
N LEU A 68 -11.82 -19.75 -2.19
CA LEU A 68 -12.17 -21.07 -2.68
C LEU A 68 -13.07 -21.82 -1.69
N ILE A 69 -12.75 -21.77 -0.40
CA ILE A 69 -13.61 -22.36 0.66
C ILE A 69 -15.00 -21.74 0.60
N CYS A 70 -15.10 -20.40 0.53
CA CYS A 70 -16.37 -19.71 0.45
C CYS A 70 -17.19 -20.15 -0.77
N MET A 71 -16.57 -20.25 -1.96
CA MET A 71 -17.25 -20.72 -3.18
C MET A 71 -17.68 -22.19 -3.10
N MET A 72 -16.86 -23.08 -2.52
CA MET A 72 -17.21 -24.49 -2.30
C MET A 72 -18.40 -24.68 -1.36
N THR A 73 -18.65 -23.72 -0.46
CA THR A 73 -19.75 -23.75 0.51
C THR A 73 -20.97 -22.92 0.09
N ASP A 74 -20.90 -22.20 -1.04
CA ASP A 74 -22.01 -21.36 -1.49
C ASP A 74 -23.10 -22.21 -2.16
N PRO A 75 -24.35 -22.21 -1.64
CA PRO A 75 -25.41 -23.08 -2.16
C PRO A 75 -25.78 -22.81 -3.62
N MET A 76 -25.68 -21.57 -4.08
CA MET A 76 -25.98 -21.21 -5.46
C MET A 76 -24.92 -21.79 -6.40
N LEU A 77 -23.63 -21.59 -6.09
CA LEU A 77 -22.55 -22.15 -6.89
C LEU A 77 -22.57 -23.68 -6.87
N GLN A 78 -22.89 -24.31 -5.73
CA GLN A 78 -23.06 -25.77 -5.65
C GLN A 78 -24.16 -26.28 -6.60
N HIS A 79 -25.29 -25.58 -6.67
CA HIS A 79 -26.41 -25.94 -7.55
C HIS A 79 -26.09 -25.68 -9.04
N ARG A 80 -25.44 -24.56 -9.35
CA ARG A 80 -24.98 -24.24 -10.72
C ARG A 80 -23.96 -25.26 -11.21
N TYR A 81 -23.03 -25.67 -10.34
CA TYR A 81 -22.07 -26.72 -10.66
C TYR A 81 -22.76 -28.05 -10.97
N LEU A 82 -23.76 -28.45 -10.17
CA LEU A 82 -24.54 -29.66 -10.44
C LEU A 82 -25.26 -29.60 -11.80
N LYS A 83 -25.86 -28.45 -12.14
CA LYS A 83 -26.49 -28.22 -13.44
C LYS A 83 -25.48 -28.35 -14.58
N ARG A 84 -24.28 -27.76 -14.43
CA ARG A 84 -23.19 -27.90 -15.42
C ARG A 84 -22.74 -29.36 -15.55
N LEU A 85 -22.56 -30.07 -14.44
CA LEU A 85 -22.14 -31.46 -14.44
C LEU A 85 -23.16 -32.36 -15.16
N HIS A 86 -24.46 -32.13 -14.97
CA HIS A 86 -25.50 -32.83 -15.74
C HIS A 86 -25.40 -32.55 -17.24
N LYS A 87 -25.16 -31.29 -17.65
CA LYS A 87 -24.93 -30.94 -19.05
C LYS A 87 -23.69 -31.61 -19.63
N LEU A 88 -22.60 -31.74 -18.86
CA LEU A 88 -21.39 -32.44 -19.30
C LEU A 88 -21.63 -33.94 -19.49
N ILE A 89 -22.40 -34.57 -18.60
CA ILE A 89 -22.81 -35.97 -18.75
C ILE A 89 -23.68 -36.13 -20.00
N GLU A 90 -24.67 -35.26 -20.20
CA GLU A 90 -25.53 -35.27 -21.39
C GLU A 90 -24.71 -35.12 -22.68
N LEU A 91 -23.78 -34.17 -22.74
CA LEU A 91 -22.89 -33.99 -23.89
C LEU A 91 -22.01 -35.22 -24.10
N ALA A 92 -21.44 -35.80 -23.05
CA ALA A 92 -20.63 -37.01 -23.15
C ALA A 92 -21.44 -38.21 -23.68
N GLU A 93 -22.71 -38.36 -23.28
CA GLU A 93 -23.62 -39.38 -23.82
C GLU A 93 -23.86 -39.18 -25.32
N LYS A 94 -24.09 -37.94 -25.76
CA LYS A 94 -24.23 -37.62 -27.19
C LYS A 94 -22.95 -37.86 -27.97
N GLU A 95 -21.80 -37.54 -27.38
CA GLU A 95 -20.49 -37.74 -27.99
C GLU A 95 -20.16 -39.22 -28.16
N VAL A 96 -20.50 -40.08 -27.19
CA VAL A 96 -20.37 -41.54 -27.30
C VAL A 96 -21.13 -42.05 -28.53
N ILE A 97 -22.36 -41.59 -28.75
CA ILE A 97 -23.16 -41.98 -29.93
C ILE A 97 -22.52 -41.43 -31.22
N ARG A 98 -22.17 -40.14 -31.25
CA ARG A 98 -21.60 -39.48 -32.44
C ARG A 98 -20.31 -40.13 -32.91
N THR A 99 -19.50 -40.62 -31.97
CA THR A 99 -18.17 -41.18 -32.23
C THR A 99 -18.17 -42.69 -32.46
N GLU A 100 -19.32 -43.40 -32.41
CA GLU A 100 -19.41 -44.87 -32.52
C GLU A 100 -18.68 -45.46 -33.75
N GLY A 101 -18.70 -44.75 -34.88
CA GLY A 101 -17.98 -45.15 -36.10
C GLY A 101 -16.50 -44.78 -36.15
N GLN A 102 -15.93 -44.19 -35.09
CA GLN A 102 -14.56 -43.69 -35.02
C GLN A 102 -13.86 -44.24 -33.76
N PRO A 103 -13.27 -45.45 -33.82
CA PRO A 103 -12.79 -46.17 -32.64
C PRO A 103 -11.84 -45.37 -31.74
N GLU A 104 -10.92 -44.60 -32.32
CA GLU A 104 -9.98 -43.75 -31.58
C GLU A 104 -10.68 -42.69 -30.71
N TYR A 105 -11.73 -42.04 -31.20
CA TYR A 105 -12.46 -40.99 -30.47
C TYR A 105 -13.55 -41.56 -29.57
N HIS A 106 -14.18 -42.67 -29.98
CA HIS A 106 -15.23 -43.34 -29.21
C HIS A 106 -14.74 -43.76 -27.83
N ARG A 107 -13.52 -44.30 -27.78
CA ARG A 107 -12.88 -44.70 -26.54
C ARG A 107 -12.70 -43.52 -25.57
N VAL A 108 -12.30 -42.36 -26.09
CA VAL A 108 -12.10 -41.15 -25.29
C VAL A 108 -13.44 -40.58 -24.84
N ALA A 109 -14.48 -40.64 -25.68
CA ALA A 109 -15.84 -40.22 -25.32
C ALA A 109 -16.39 -41.07 -24.15
N GLN A 110 -16.18 -42.39 -24.20
CA GLN A 110 -16.54 -43.30 -23.10
C GLN A 110 -15.78 -42.97 -21.82
N MET A 111 -14.47 -42.69 -21.91
CA MET A 111 -13.67 -42.27 -20.76
C MET A 111 -14.25 -41.01 -20.10
N TYR A 112 -14.64 -40.00 -20.89
CA TYR A 112 -15.24 -38.78 -20.36
C TYR A 112 -16.60 -39.02 -19.71
N LEU A 113 -17.45 -39.85 -20.32
CA LEU A 113 -18.74 -40.22 -19.74
C LEU A 113 -18.57 -40.88 -18.36
N GLU A 114 -17.64 -41.84 -18.25
CA GLU A 114 -17.33 -42.50 -16.98
C GLU A 114 -16.72 -41.53 -15.97
N LYS A 115 -15.81 -40.65 -16.41
CA LYS A 115 -15.23 -39.60 -15.55
C LYS A 115 -16.32 -38.71 -14.96
N PHE A 116 -17.22 -38.16 -15.78
CA PHE A 116 -18.25 -37.24 -15.30
C PHE A 116 -19.29 -37.93 -14.42
N LYS A 117 -19.65 -39.19 -14.72
CA LYS A 117 -20.50 -40.01 -13.84
C LYS A 117 -19.81 -40.29 -12.49
N GLY A 118 -18.50 -40.58 -12.52
CA GLY A 118 -17.67 -40.75 -11.32
C GLY A 118 -17.63 -39.49 -10.46
N ILE A 119 -17.34 -38.34 -11.07
CA ILE A 119 -17.33 -37.03 -10.40
C ILE A 119 -18.69 -36.73 -9.77
N ARG A 120 -19.80 -37.00 -10.48
CA ARG A 120 -21.16 -36.82 -9.93
C ARG A 120 -21.38 -37.70 -8.72
N LYS A 121 -20.95 -38.97 -8.78
CA LYS A 121 -21.07 -39.91 -7.65
C LYS A 121 -20.26 -39.41 -6.45
N THR A 122 -19.02 -38.97 -6.63
CA THR A 122 -18.21 -38.43 -5.54
C THR A 122 -18.84 -37.15 -4.97
N TYR A 123 -19.19 -36.19 -5.82
CA TYR A 123 -19.74 -34.91 -5.38
C TYR A 123 -21.12 -35.04 -4.72
N VAL A 124 -22.07 -35.71 -5.38
CA VAL A 124 -23.47 -35.77 -4.95
C VAL A 124 -23.73 -36.93 -3.99
N ASP A 125 -23.28 -38.13 -4.31
CA ASP A 125 -23.67 -39.33 -3.55
C ASP A 125 -22.82 -39.49 -2.30
N LYS A 126 -21.49 -39.30 -2.42
CA LYS A 126 -20.54 -39.46 -1.31
C LYS A 126 -20.49 -38.22 -0.42
N TYR A 127 -20.29 -37.03 -1.01
CA TYR A 127 -20.06 -35.80 -0.25
C TYR A 127 -21.26 -34.86 -0.14
N ARG A 128 -22.40 -35.19 -0.77
CA ARG A 128 -23.65 -34.41 -0.66
C ARG A 128 -23.45 -32.92 -1.00
N MET A 129 -22.69 -32.66 -2.06
CA MET A 129 -22.32 -31.33 -2.57
C MET A 129 -21.41 -30.51 -1.65
N ASP A 130 -20.89 -31.10 -0.56
CA ASP A 130 -20.00 -30.44 0.41
C ASP A 130 -18.56 -30.96 0.28
N LEU A 131 -17.78 -30.32 -0.58
CA LEU A 131 -16.35 -30.67 -0.78
C LEU A 131 -15.49 -30.28 0.42
N VAL A 132 -15.90 -29.30 1.21
CA VAL A 132 -15.20 -28.92 2.43
C VAL A 132 -15.25 -30.05 3.46
N LYS A 133 -16.38 -30.76 3.55
CA LYS A 133 -16.48 -32.01 4.32
C LYS A 133 -15.52 -33.09 3.80
N ALA A 134 -15.31 -33.21 2.49
CA ALA A 134 -14.33 -34.14 1.93
C ALA A 134 -12.92 -33.83 2.43
N PHE A 135 -12.49 -32.59 2.30
CA PHE A 135 -11.21 -32.12 2.81
C PHE A 135 -11.07 -32.30 4.33
N LYS A 136 -12.12 -32.03 5.09
CA LYS A 136 -12.13 -32.28 6.54
C LYS A 136 -11.89 -33.76 6.87
N GLN A 137 -12.54 -34.69 6.16
CA GLN A 137 -12.32 -36.13 6.34
C GLN A 137 -10.90 -36.54 5.97
N LEU A 138 -10.34 -36.01 4.88
CA LEU A 138 -8.96 -36.25 4.47
C LEU A 138 -7.97 -35.75 5.53
N ARG A 139 -8.23 -34.57 6.12
CA ARG A 139 -7.43 -34.05 7.24
C ARG A 139 -7.51 -34.94 8.47
N ASP A 140 -8.72 -35.33 8.84
CA ASP A 140 -8.97 -36.13 10.04
C ASP A 140 -8.39 -37.56 9.92
N SER A 141 -8.11 -38.04 8.70
CA SER A 141 -7.36 -39.28 8.47
C SER A 141 -5.89 -39.22 8.91
N GLY A 142 -5.34 -38.01 9.12
CA GLY A 142 -3.93 -37.77 9.42
C GLY A 142 -2.99 -37.92 8.23
N LYS A 143 -3.49 -38.22 7.02
CA LYS A 143 -2.69 -38.36 5.79
C LYS A 143 -2.52 -37.06 5.01
N VAL A 144 -3.49 -36.15 5.12
CA VAL A 144 -3.47 -34.85 4.43
C VAL A 144 -3.40 -33.73 5.46
N GLU A 145 -2.41 -32.85 5.37
CA GLU A 145 -2.39 -31.61 6.12
C GLU A 145 -3.07 -30.51 5.31
N ILE A 146 -4.06 -29.84 5.91
CA ILE A 146 -4.72 -28.69 5.29
C ILE A 146 -4.23 -27.41 5.96
N ILE A 147 -3.76 -26.48 5.14
CA ILE A 147 -3.35 -25.13 5.55
C ILE A 147 -4.24 -24.07 4.88
N THR A 148 -4.14 -22.84 5.35
CA THR A 148 -4.89 -21.71 4.77
C THR A 148 -4.01 -20.85 3.86
N SER A 149 -4.59 -19.77 3.32
CA SER A 149 -3.87 -18.64 2.70
C SER A 149 -4.42 -17.33 3.26
N CYS A 150 -4.06 -16.16 2.72
CA CYS A 150 -4.66 -14.88 3.10
C CYS A 150 -6.10 -14.76 2.59
N ALA A 151 -6.93 -13.94 3.27
CA ALA A 151 -8.36 -13.81 3.07
C ALA A 151 -8.77 -13.77 1.59
N THR A 152 -8.18 -12.90 0.80
CA THR A 152 -8.49 -12.79 -0.64
C THR A 152 -7.27 -13.04 -1.51
N HIS A 153 -6.30 -13.79 -0.97
CA HIS A 153 -5.01 -13.96 -1.62
C HIS A 153 -4.32 -12.62 -1.94
N GLY A 154 -4.47 -11.62 -1.06
CA GLY A 154 -3.92 -10.29 -1.31
C GLY A 154 -2.39 -10.26 -1.21
N TYR A 155 -1.73 -9.57 -2.14
CA TYR A 155 -0.27 -9.54 -2.23
C TYR A 155 0.35 -8.67 -1.12
N LEU A 156 0.72 -9.33 -0.02
CA LEU A 156 1.16 -8.66 1.22
C LEU A 156 2.32 -7.68 1.05
N PRO A 157 3.36 -7.94 0.22
CA PRO A 157 4.50 -7.02 0.11
C PRO A 157 4.17 -5.60 -0.35
N LEU A 158 3.02 -5.39 -1.00
CA LEU A 158 2.60 -4.09 -1.56
C LEU A 158 1.44 -3.44 -0.78
N MET A 159 1.00 -4.04 0.32
CA MET A 159 0.03 -3.42 1.23
C MET A 159 0.70 -2.30 2.02
N LEU A 160 0.06 -1.14 2.12
CA LEU A 160 0.63 0.04 2.76
C LEU A 160 0.66 -0.11 4.28
N THR A 161 -0.41 -0.67 4.86
CA THR A 161 -0.62 -0.70 6.30
C THR A 161 -0.46 -2.09 6.90
N LYS A 162 0.11 -2.18 8.12
CA LYS A 162 0.16 -3.44 8.88
C LYS A 162 -1.24 -3.98 9.17
N GLN A 163 -2.22 -3.10 9.32
CA GLN A 163 -3.63 -3.40 9.59
C GLN A 163 -4.28 -4.16 8.42
N ALA A 164 -4.01 -3.77 7.17
CA ALA A 164 -4.48 -4.52 6.00
C ALA A 164 -3.90 -5.95 5.97
N VAL A 165 -2.59 -6.09 6.22
CA VAL A 165 -1.94 -7.40 6.33
C VAL A 165 -2.54 -8.24 7.47
N ARG A 166 -2.78 -7.64 8.64
CA ARG A 166 -3.46 -8.31 9.77
C ARG A 166 -4.86 -8.76 9.40
N ALA A 167 -5.65 -7.91 8.73
CA ALA A 167 -7.02 -8.24 8.32
C ALA A 167 -7.04 -9.43 7.35
N GLN A 168 -6.09 -9.49 6.40
CA GLN A 168 -5.92 -10.62 5.48
C GLN A 168 -5.62 -11.93 6.21
N VAL A 169 -4.71 -11.93 7.18
CA VAL A 169 -4.33 -13.15 7.92
C VAL A 169 -5.44 -13.56 8.91
N LYS A 170 -5.96 -12.62 9.70
CA LYS A 170 -6.97 -12.92 10.73
C LYS A 170 -8.27 -13.43 10.14
N THR A 171 -8.78 -12.79 9.09
CA THR A 171 -10.03 -13.20 8.43
C THR A 171 -9.91 -14.61 7.88
N ALA A 172 -8.75 -14.98 7.33
CA ALA A 172 -8.49 -16.33 6.87
C ALA A 172 -8.46 -17.35 8.03
N VAL A 173 -7.75 -17.02 9.12
CA VAL A 173 -7.70 -17.88 10.32
C VAL A 173 -9.09 -18.09 10.90
N ASP A 174 -9.92 -17.04 10.98
CA ASP A 174 -11.28 -17.13 11.49
C ASP A 174 -12.17 -18.00 10.62
N LEU A 175 -12.11 -17.82 9.28
CA LEU A 175 -12.84 -18.68 8.36
C LEU A 175 -12.39 -20.14 8.55
N PHE A 176 -11.09 -20.38 8.59
CA PHE A 176 -10.53 -21.71 8.74
C PHE A 176 -11.01 -22.37 10.04
N VAL A 177 -10.98 -21.65 11.17
CA VAL A 177 -11.52 -22.14 12.45
C VAL A 177 -13.01 -22.46 12.34
N SER A 178 -13.80 -21.59 11.71
CA SER A 178 -15.26 -21.79 11.58
C SER A 178 -15.61 -23.03 10.77
N VAL A 179 -14.79 -23.35 9.76
CA VAL A 179 -15.01 -24.45 8.81
C VAL A 179 -14.44 -25.77 9.34
N PHE A 180 -13.19 -25.72 9.82
CA PHE A 180 -12.40 -26.90 10.16
C PHE A 180 -12.32 -27.17 11.66
N GLY A 181 -12.84 -26.28 12.50
CA GLY A 181 -12.94 -26.41 13.97
C GLY A 181 -11.66 -26.13 14.75
N THR A 182 -10.51 -26.03 14.09
CA THR A 182 -9.21 -25.71 14.70
C THR A 182 -8.45 -24.74 13.82
N GLY A 183 -7.57 -23.93 14.40
CA GLY A 183 -6.76 -22.96 13.66
C GLY A 183 -5.73 -23.64 12.75
N PRO A 184 -5.39 -23.02 11.61
CA PRO A 184 -4.40 -23.57 10.69
C PRO A 184 -3.00 -23.49 11.31
N ARG A 185 -2.19 -24.53 11.10
CA ARG A 185 -0.79 -24.56 11.56
C ARG A 185 0.15 -23.90 10.55
N GLY A 186 -0.10 -24.11 9.27
CA GLY A 186 0.63 -23.47 8.19
C GLY A 186 -0.21 -22.42 7.47
N ILE A 187 0.46 -21.56 6.73
CA ILE A 187 -0.15 -20.64 5.77
C ILE A 187 0.64 -20.65 4.46
N TRP A 188 -0.08 -20.67 3.33
CA TRP A 188 0.47 -20.28 2.05
C TRP A 188 0.37 -18.75 1.92
N LEU A 189 1.50 -18.05 1.97
CA LEU A 189 1.50 -16.61 1.68
C LEU A 189 1.20 -16.43 0.20
N PRO A 190 0.29 -15.51 -0.17
CA PRO A 190 -0.02 -15.26 -1.57
C PRO A 190 1.25 -15.04 -2.37
N GLU A 191 1.45 -15.92 -3.35
CA GLU A 191 2.59 -15.87 -4.25
C GLU A 191 3.96 -16.07 -3.60
N CYS A 192 3.98 -16.74 -2.44
CA CYS A 192 5.13 -16.77 -1.53
C CYS A 192 5.67 -15.35 -1.21
N GLY A 193 4.80 -14.33 -1.34
CA GLY A 193 5.09 -12.92 -1.17
C GLY A 193 5.34 -12.60 0.30
N PHE A 194 6.61 -12.48 0.65
CA PHE A 194 7.06 -12.19 2.01
C PHE A 194 7.74 -10.82 2.06
N ASN A 195 7.48 -10.08 3.13
CA ASN A 195 8.20 -8.87 3.49
C ASN A 195 8.54 -8.94 5.00
N PRO A 196 9.71 -8.47 5.47
CA PRO A 196 10.05 -8.51 6.89
C PRO A 196 8.96 -7.86 7.77
N GLY A 197 8.59 -8.54 8.86
CA GLY A 197 7.51 -8.11 9.76
C GLY A 197 6.17 -8.83 9.50
N VAL A 198 5.99 -9.48 8.34
CA VAL A 198 4.83 -10.36 8.12
C VAL A 198 4.84 -11.54 9.10
N ASP A 199 6.01 -12.07 9.41
CA ASP A 199 6.21 -13.18 10.35
C ASP A 199 5.73 -12.87 11.78
N GLU A 200 5.84 -11.62 12.23
CA GLU A 200 5.28 -11.17 13.52
C GLU A 200 3.75 -11.30 13.53
N ILE A 201 3.09 -10.92 12.43
CA ILE A 201 1.64 -11.01 12.26
C ILE A 201 1.19 -12.47 12.15
N LEU A 202 1.96 -13.30 11.44
CA LEU A 202 1.71 -14.74 11.38
C LEU A 202 1.76 -15.37 12.78
N LYS A 203 2.79 -15.00 13.56
CA LYS A 203 2.97 -15.49 14.93
C LYS A 203 1.79 -15.13 15.82
N GLU A 204 1.32 -13.89 15.73
CA GLU A 204 0.18 -13.37 16.50
C GLU A 204 -1.08 -14.22 16.31
N PHE A 205 -1.36 -14.64 15.08
CA PHE A 205 -2.54 -15.46 14.77
C PHE A 205 -2.28 -16.96 14.82
N GLY A 206 -1.19 -17.37 15.48
CA GLY A 206 -0.93 -18.77 15.82
C GLY A 206 -0.33 -19.62 14.69
N ILE A 207 -0.02 -19.03 13.54
CA ILE A 207 0.64 -19.71 12.43
C ILE A 207 2.05 -20.15 12.86
N LYS A 208 2.41 -21.38 12.47
CA LYS A 208 3.67 -22.05 12.83
C LYS A 208 4.66 -22.08 11.69
N TYR A 209 4.19 -22.14 10.45
CA TYR A 209 5.06 -22.12 9.28
C TYR A 209 4.42 -21.53 8.03
N PHE A 210 5.27 -21.16 7.08
CA PHE A 210 4.91 -20.71 5.74
C PHE A 210 5.98 -21.12 4.71
N PHE A 211 5.73 -20.79 3.45
CA PHE A 211 6.63 -21.08 2.33
C PHE A 211 7.19 -19.80 1.71
N VAL A 212 8.43 -19.89 1.25
CA VAL A 212 9.12 -18.85 0.46
C VAL A 212 9.76 -19.47 -0.77
N ASP A 213 10.06 -18.65 -1.77
CA ASP A 213 10.87 -19.10 -2.89
C ASP A 213 12.30 -19.48 -2.45
N THR A 214 13.00 -20.27 -3.27
CA THR A 214 14.38 -20.71 -3.04
C THR A 214 15.28 -19.55 -2.62
N HIS A 215 15.26 -18.42 -3.35
CA HIS A 215 16.13 -17.28 -3.04
C HIS A 215 15.74 -16.56 -1.74
N GLY A 216 14.45 -16.58 -1.37
CA GLY A 216 13.96 -16.03 -0.10
C GLY A 216 14.58 -16.71 1.12
N LEU A 217 14.93 -18.01 1.00
CA LEU A 217 15.66 -18.71 2.04
C LEU A 217 17.19 -18.57 1.88
N LEU A 218 17.72 -18.71 0.66
CA LEU A 218 19.17 -18.68 0.40
C LEU A 218 19.82 -17.33 0.71
N TYR A 219 19.08 -16.23 0.60
CA TYR A 219 19.53 -14.88 0.92
C TYR A 219 19.19 -14.44 2.35
N ALA A 220 18.76 -15.36 3.22
CA ALA A 220 18.54 -15.08 4.62
C ALA A 220 19.84 -14.69 5.34
N THR A 221 19.72 -13.91 6.41
CA THR A 221 20.84 -13.47 7.25
C THR A 221 20.67 -13.96 8.70
N PRO A 222 21.58 -14.80 9.24
CA PRO A 222 22.71 -15.42 8.55
C PRO A 222 22.27 -16.44 7.48
N ARG A 223 23.17 -16.76 6.55
CA ARG A 223 22.93 -17.70 5.44
C ARG A 223 22.54 -19.09 5.98
N PRO A 224 21.54 -19.79 5.37
CA PRO A 224 21.16 -21.14 5.82
C PRO A 224 22.30 -22.15 5.69
N TYR A 225 22.56 -22.92 6.75
CA TYR A 225 23.57 -23.99 6.76
C TYR A 225 23.23 -25.11 5.76
N TYR A 226 21.95 -25.49 5.69
CA TYR A 226 21.48 -26.61 4.85
C TYR A 226 20.80 -26.17 3.55
N GLY A 227 21.06 -24.93 3.10
CA GLY A 227 20.35 -24.36 1.95
C GLY A 227 18.84 -24.41 2.17
N VAL A 228 18.08 -24.90 1.18
CA VAL A 228 16.61 -25.06 1.26
C VAL A 228 16.15 -26.39 1.86
N HIS A 229 17.07 -27.29 2.22
CA HIS A 229 16.75 -28.67 2.60
C HIS A 229 16.51 -28.86 4.11
N ALA A 230 16.41 -27.74 4.85
CA ALA A 230 15.87 -27.66 6.20
C ALA A 230 15.20 -26.26 6.37
N PRO A 231 14.15 -26.15 7.20
CA PRO A 231 13.49 -24.87 7.42
C PRO A 231 14.36 -23.92 8.26
N LEU A 232 14.07 -22.63 8.17
CA LEU A 232 14.59 -21.60 9.07
C LEU A 232 13.48 -21.12 9.99
N TYR A 233 13.81 -20.81 11.25
CA TYR A 233 12.94 -19.97 12.07
C TYR A 233 13.23 -18.50 11.79
N THR A 234 12.19 -17.71 11.58
CA THR A 234 12.34 -16.24 11.65
C THR A 234 12.60 -15.81 13.10
N PRO A 235 13.08 -14.57 13.35
CA PRO A 235 13.22 -14.07 14.72
C PRO A 235 11.91 -14.07 15.52
N ALA A 236 10.75 -13.97 14.87
CA ALA A 236 9.43 -14.10 15.50
C ALA A 236 9.07 -15.55 15.89
N GLY A 237 9.87 -16.54 15.47
CA GLY A 237 9.68 -17.95 15.78
C GLY A 237 8.59 -18.62 14.95
N VAL A 238 8.45 -18.22 13.68
CA VAL A 238 7.64 -18.90 12.65
C VAL A 238 8.60 -19.56 11.66
N ALA A 239 8.35 -20.80 11.25
CA ALA A 239 9.24 -21.52 10.34
C ALA A 239 8.97 -21.16 8.87
N ALA A 240 10.01 -20.96 8.09
CA ALA A 240 9.93 -20.79 6.64
C ALA A 240 10.57 -21.99 5.93
N PHE A 241 9.83 -22.56 4.99
CA PHE A 241 10.29 -23.61 4.09
C PHE A 241 10.60 -23.03 2.72
N GLY A 242 11.79 -23.33 2.19
CA GLY A 242 12.20 -22.88 0.85
C GLY A 242 11.80 -23.90 -0.23
N ARG A 243 11.33 -23.41 -1.37
CA ARG A 243 11.08 -24.23 -2.56
C ARG A 243 12.36 -24.92 -3.04
N ASP A 244 12.26 -26.20 -3.39
CA ASP A 244 13.34 -26.93 -4.05
C ASP A 244 13.36 -26.66 -5.57
N VAL A 245 14.55 -26.39 -6.11
CA VAL A 245 14.73 -26.01 -7.52
C VAL A 245 14.59 -27.21 -8.46
N GLU A 246 15.08 -28.39 -8.05
CA GLU A 246 15.12 -29.57 -8.92
C GLU A 246 13.71 -30.11 -9.20
N THR A 247 12.89 -30.21 -8.15
CA THR A 247 11.49 -30.62 -8.23
C THR A 247 10.69 -29.69 -9.14
N SER A 248 10.90 -28.38 -9.00
CA SER A 248 10.24 -27.36 -9.81
C SER A 248 10.59 -27.54 -11.29
N ARG A 249 11.87 -27.70 -11.64
CA ARG A 249 12.28 -27.87 -13.04
C ARG A 249 11.65 -29.11 -13.71
N GLN A 250 11.52 -30.23 -13.00
CA GLN A 250 11.01 -31.47 -13.60
C GLN A 250 9.50 -31.44 -13.90
N VAL A 251 8.75 -30.56 -13.24
CA VAL A 251 7.28 -30.51 -13.38
C VAL A 251 6.84 -29.20 -14.06
N TRP A 252 7.39 -28.05 -13.67
CA TRP A 252 6.98 -26.73 -14.18
C TRP A 252 7.63 -26.30 -15.50
N ASP A 253 8.74 -26.91 -15.93
CA ASP A 253 9.42 -26.47 -17.14
C ASP A 253 8.59 -26.82 -18.39
N MET A 254 8.14 -25.81 -19.13
CA MET A 254 7.31 -26.00 -20.33
C MET A 254 7.99 -26.78 -21.46
N GLN A 255 9.33 -26.87 -21.47
CA GLN A 255 10.07 -27.55 -22.54
C GLN A 255 10.54 -28.95 -22.16
N THR A 256 10.83 -29.16 -20.88
CA THR A 256 11.51 -30.36 -20.35
C THR A 256 10.78 -31.03 -19.19
N GLY A 257 9.72 -30.40 -18.68
CA GLY A 257 8.88 -30.96 -17.62
C GLY A 257 7.88 -31.99 -18.14
N TYR A 258 7.42 -32.87 -17.25
CA TYR A 258 6.52 -33.96 -17.60
C TYR A 258 5.24 -33.53 -18.32
N PRO A 259 4.52 -32.44 -17.92
CA PRO A 259 3.26 -32.05 -18.56
C PRO A 259 3.32 -31.83 -20.07
N GLY A 260 4.52 -31.57 -20.63
CA GLY A 260 4.73 -31.35 -22.06
C GLY A 260 4.87 -32.63 -22.91
N ASP A 261 4.77 -33.83 -22.31
CA ASP A 261 4.93 -35.09 -23.04
C ASP A 261 3.88 -35.26 -24.14
N PHE A 262 4.32 -35.76 -25.29
CA PHE A 262 3.50 -35.83 -26.49
C PHE A 262 2.31 -36.80 -26.37
N TYR A 263 2.33 -37.71 -25.40
CA TYR A 263 1.22 -38.63 -25.14
C TYR A 263 0.14 -38.06 -24.22
N TYR A 264 0.39 -36.94 -23.54
CA TYR A 264 -0.59 -36.30 -22.66
C TYR A 264 -1.65 -35.52 -23.42
N ARG A 265 -2.81 -35.35 -22.78
CA ARG A 265 -3.96 -34.62 -23.32
C ARG A 265 -3.57 -33.20 -23.72
N GLU A 266 -3.93 -32.80 -24.93
CA GLU A 266 -3.79 -31.43 -25.41
C GLU A 266 -4.81 -30.53 -24.71
N PHE A 267 -4.34 -29.49 -24.03
CA PHE A 267 -5.18 -28.55 -23.32
C PHE A 267 -5.96 -27.65 -24.29
N TYR A 268 -5.35 -27.21 -25.38
CA TYR A 268 -5.92 -26.15 -26.23
C TYR A 268 -6.87 -26.63 -27.34
N ARG A 269 -7.27 -27.92 -27.36
CA ARG A 269 -8.15 -28.46 -28.40
C ARG A 269 -9.38 -29.16 -27.80
N ASP A 270 -10.52 -28.49 -27.91
CA ASP A 270 -11.78 -28.88 -27.29
C ASP A 270 -12.92 -28.94 -28.31
N VAL A 271 -13.89 -29.84 -28.07
CA VAL A 271 -15.08 -29.96 -28.94
C VAL A 271 -15.91 -28.68 -29.03
N GLY A 272 -15.82 -27.80 -28.03
CA GLY A 272 -16.42 -26.46 -28.05
C GLY A 272 -15.95 -25.59 -29.22
N TYR A 273 -14.75 -25.85 -29.74
CA TYR A 273 -14.19 -25.18 -30.91
C TYR A 273 -14.29 -26.02 -32.19
N ASP A 274 -14.13 -27.33 -32.07
CA ASP A 274 -14.03 -28.23 -33.23
C ASP A 274 -15.39 -28.61 -33.85
N LEU A 275 -16.47 -28.72 -33.05
CA LEU A 275 -17.77 -29.20 -33.52
C LEU A 275 -18.67 -28.10 -34.07
N ASP A 276 -19.66 -28.50 -34.87
CA ASP A 276 -20.66 -27.61 -35.42
C ASP A 276 -21.41 -26.83 -34.32
N ILE A 277 -21.68 -25.54 -34.59
CA ILE A 277 -22.26 -24.63 -33.60
C ILE A 277 -23.68 -25.03 -33.20
N ASP A 278 -24.48 -25.59 -34.12
CA ASP A 278 -25.85 -25.99 -33.85
C ASP A 278 -25.90 -27.23 -32.95
N TYR A 279 -24.88 -28.09 -33.06
CA TYR A 279 -24.71 -29.27 -32.21
C TYR A 279 -24.24 -28.90 -30.80
N ILE A 280 -23.20 -28.07 -30.70
CA ILE A 280 -22.54 -27.77 -29.42
C ILE A 280 -23.19 -26.62 -28.65
N GLY A 281 -24.00 -25.80 -29.33
CA GLY A 281 -24.69 -24.62 -28.80
C GLY A 281 -25.19 -24.78 -27.35
N PRO A 282 -26.05 -25.77 -27.03
CA PRO A 282 -26.61 -25.93 -25.68
C PRO A 282 -25.60 -26.08 -24.53
N TYR A 283 -24.32 -26.36 -24.84
CA TYR A 283 -23.24 -26.63 -23.91
C TYR A 283 -22.16 -25.53 -23.85
N ILE A 284 -22.24 -24.53 -24.73
CA ILE A 284 -21.32 -23.38 -24.77
C ILE A 284 -22.01 -22.09 -24.33
N PHE A 285 -21.26 -21.02 -24.15
CA PHE A 285 -21.76 -19.79 -23.54
C PHE A 285 -22.83 -19.12 -24.41
N GLN A 286 -24.01 -18.85 -23.81
CA GLN A 286 -25.18 -18.25 -24.47
C GLN A 286 -25.58 -18.91 -25.80
N ASN A 287 -25.34 -20.22 -25.94
CA ASN A 287 -25.59 -21.01 -27.14
C ASN A 287 -24.86 -20.56 -28.42
N ARG A 288 -23.87 -19.66 -28.33
CA ARG A 288 -23.24 -19.05 -29.52
C ARG A 288 -21.75 -18.75 -29.36
N ILE A 289 -21.30 -18.44 -28.15
CA ILE A 289 -19.90 -18.07 -27.89
C ILE A 289 -19.13 -19.34 -27.56
N ARG A 290 -18.19 -19.70 -28.44
CA ARG A 290 -17.36 -20.90 -28.30
C ARG A 290 -16.43 -20.76 -27.09
N ILE A 291 -16.49 -21.75 -26.22
CA ILE A 291 -15.70 -21.90 -25.01
C ILE A 291 -15.30 -23.36 -24.87
N ASP A 292 -14.32 -23.65 -24.01
CA ASP A 292 -14.01 -25.01 -23.63
C ASP A 292 -15.21 -25.69 -22.94
N THR A 293 -15.50 -26.92 -23.36
CA THR A 293 -16.49 -27.78 -22.72
C THR A 293 -15.86 -28.71 -21.69
N GLY A 294 -14.56 -29.02 -21.82
CA GLY A 294 -13.83 -30.00 -21.01
C GLY A 294 -13.68 -31.36 -21.70
N ILE A 295 -14.36 -31.60 -22.84
CA ILE A 295 -14.16 -32.80 -23.67
C ILE A 295 -13.13 -32.49 -24.75
N LYS A 296 -11.93 -33.07 -24.60
CA LYS A 296 -10.76 -32.80 -25.42
C LYS A 296 -10.21 -34.12 -25.96
N TYR A 297 -10.20 -34.27 -27.29
CA TYR A 297 -9.96 -35.56 -27.94
C TYR A 297 -8.52 -35.83 -28.36
N TYR A 298 -7.63 -34.87 -28.18
CA TYR A 298 -6.32 -34.90 -28.81
C TYR A 298 -5.21 -34.93 -27.77
N ARG A 299 -4.05 -35.45 -28.18
CA ARG A 299 -2.81 -35.42 -27.40
C ARG A 299 -1.87 -34.32 -27.92
N ILE A 300 -0.90 -33.91 -27.11
CA ILE A 300 0.08 -32.86 -27.45
C ILE A 300 0.79 -33.17 -28.78
N THR A 301 1.06 -34.45 -29.10
CA THR A 301 1.59 -34.94 -30.38
C THR A 301 3.04 -34.53 -30.70
N GLY A 302 3.38 -33.27 -30.48
CA GLY A 302 4.66 -32.65 -30.78
C GLY A 302 4.47 -31.15 -30.99
N LYS A 303 5.53 -30.47 -31.43
CA LYS A 303 5.51 -29.04 -31.80
C LYS A 303 4.94 -28.84 -33.21
N THR A 304 3.68 -29.23 -33.40
CA THR A 304 2.95 -29.17 -34.69
C THR A 304 1.51 -28.73 -34.48
N ASN A 305 0.91 -28.13 -35.52
CA ASN A 305 -0.52 -27.80 -35.54
C ASN A 305 -1.40 -29.04 -35.72
N TYR A 306 -0.84 -30.12 -36.28
CA TYR A 306 -1.53 -31.39 -36.38
C TYR A 306 -1.50 -32.11 -35.03
N LYS A 307 -2.68 -32.46 -34.50
CA LYS A 307 -2.80 -33.22 -33.25
C LYS A 307 -3.47 -34.56 -33.51
N GLU A 308 -2.89 -35.60 -32.97
CA GLU A 308 -3.39 -36.97 -33.04
C GLU A 308 -4.41 -37.26 -31.92
N PRO A 309 -5.27 -38.27 -32.08
CA PRO A 309 -6.20 -38.72 -31.04
C PRO A 309 -5.48 -39.07 -29.73
N TYR A 310 -6.08 -38.67 -28.61
CA TYR A 310 -5.62 -38.99 -27.28
C TYR A 310 -5.82 -40.48 -26.96
N GLN A 311 -4.83 -41.10 -26.30
CA GLN A 311 -4.84 -42.53 -25.97
C GLN A 311 -4.70 -42.71 -24.45
N PRO A 312 -5.83 -42.85 -23.72
CA PRO A 312 -5.83 -42.80 -22.26
C PRO A 312 -4.91 -43.82 -21.58
N ASP A 313 -4.81 -45.04 -22.11
CA ASP A 313 -3.94 -46.07 -21.54
C ASP A 313 -2.46 -45.70 -21.63
N ILE A 314 -2.01 -45.21 -22.80
CA ILE A 314 -0.62 -44.84 -23.02
C ILE A 314 -0.25 -43.64 -22.14
N ALA A 315 -1.15 -42.66 -22.05
CA ALA A 315 -0.96 -41.50 -21.19
C ALA A 315 -0.87 -41.90 -19.71
N ARG A 316 -1.72 -42.83 -19.24
CA ARG A 316 -1.64 -43.39 -17.89
C ARG A 316 -0.31 -44.10 -17.65
N ASP A 317 0.13 -44.95 -18.58
CA ASP A 317 1.39 -45.69 -18.45
C ASP A 317 2.59 -44.72 -18.46
N LYS A 318 2.52 -43.64 -19.25
CA LYS A 318 3.49 -42.55 -19.25
C LYS A 318 3.50 -41.78 -17.92
N ALA A 319 2.34 -41.53 -17.31
CA ALA A 319 2.26 -40.97 -15.96
C ALA A 319 2.92 -41.86 -14.90
N ALA A 320 2.77 -43.18 -14.99
CA ALA A 320 3.48 -44.11 -14.10
C ALA A 320 5.01 -44.08 -14.32
N GLU A 321 5.46 -43.98 -15.56
CA GLU A 321 6.88 -43.83 -15.91
C GLU A 321 7.47 -42.53 -15.33
N HIS A 322 6.80 -41.40 -15.54
CA HIS A 322 7.22 -40.10 -15.00
C HIS A 322 7.19 -40.06 -13.47
N ALA A 323 6.23 -40.73 -12.82
CA ALA A 323 6.21 -40.87 -11.37
C ALA A 323 7.44 -41.66 -10.86
N GLY A 324 7.78 -42.76 -11.55
CA GLY A 324 9.00 -43.52 -11.26
C GLY A 324 10.28 -42.70 -11.48
N ASN A 325 10.33 -41.91 -12.56
CA ASN A 325 11.46 -41.01 -12.81
C ASN A 325 11.61 -39.94 -11.72
N PHE A 326 10.52 -39.29 -11.32
CA PHE A 326 10.56 -38.30 -10.24
C PHE A 326 11.02 -38.93 -8.93
N MET A 327 10.47 -40.09 -8.56
CA MET A 327 10.89 -40.84 -7.37
C MET A 327 12.39 -41.14 -7.40
N PHE A 328 12.90 -41.74 -8.49
CA PHE A 328 14.31 -42.08 -8.63
C PHE A 328 15.24 -40.87 -8.45
N ASN A 329 14.88 -39.72 -9.05
CA ASN A 329 15.68 -38.50 -8.90
C ASN A 329 15.66 -37.99 -7.46
N ARG A 330 14.51 -38.07 -6.77
CA ARG A 330 14.41 -37.71 -5.34
C ARG A 330 15.21 -38.66 -4.45
N GLU A 331 15.26 -39.96 -4.77
CA GLU A 331 16.14 -40.90 -4.06
C GLU A 331 17.59 -40.46 -4.16
N LYS A 332 18.08 -40.17 -5.38
CA LYS A 332 19.47 -39.73 -5.60
C LYS A 332 19.78 -38.41 -4.91
N GLN A 333 18.84 -37.45 -4.97
CA GLN A 333 18.98 -36.17 -4.29
C GLN A 333 19.06 -36.35 -2.77
N ILE A 334 18.19 -37.17 -2.19
CA ILE A 334 18.18 -37.46 -0.75
C ILE A 334 19.44 -38.21 -0.31
N GLU A 335 19.90 -39.21 -1.08
CA GLU A 335 21.14 -39.93 -0.78
C GLU A 335 22.34 -38.97 -0.74
N HIS A 336 22.41 -38.03 -1.69
CA HIS A 336 23.46 -37.02 -1.72
C HIS A 336 23.37 -36.05 -0.54
N LEU A 337 22.18 -35.53 -0.24
CA LEU A 337 21.98 -34.56 0.84
C LEU A 337 22.20 -35.19 2.22
N ALA A 338 21.68 -36.40 2.46
CA ALA A 338 21.82 -37.11 3.72
C ALA A 338 23.29 -37.46 4.05
N ALA A 339 24.14 -37.62 3.04
CA ALA A 339 25.58 -37.80 3.25
C ALA A 339 26.30 -36.54 3.76
N ASN A 340 25.70 -35.36 3.60
CA ASN A 340 26.29 -34.05 3.90
C ASN A 340 25.54 -33.27 4.98
N MET A 341 24.52 -33.86 5.61
CA MET A 341 23.69 -33.23 6.64
C MET A 341 23.71 -34.07 7.92
N ASP A 342 23.65 -33.42 9.07
CA ASP A 342 23.57 -34.06 10.39
C ASP A 342 22.13 -34.48 10.77
N ARG A 343 21.20 -34.34 9.83
CA ARG A 343 19.77 -34.62 9.95
C ARG A 343 19.23 -35.07 8.61
N GLU A 344 18.07 -35.74 8.60
CA GLU A 344 17.46 -36.12 7.34
C GLU A 344 16.94 -34.87 6.58
N PRO A 345 17.34 -34.67 5.32
CA PRO A 345 16.88 -33.56 4.50
C PRO A 345 15.38 -33.61 4.25
N ILE A 346 14.78 -32.44 4.08
CA ILE A 346 13.44 -32.29 3.53
C ILE A 346 13.52 -31.63 2.16
N ILE A 347 12.88 -32.24 1.15
CA ILE A 347 12.68 -31.65 -0.16
C ILE A 347 11.25 -31.13 -0.20
N VAL A 348 11.08 -29.81 -0.38
CA VAL A 348 9.77 -29.17 -0.42
C VAL A 348 9.41 -28.86 -1.87
N ALA A 349 8.35 -29.51 -2.35
CA ALA A 349 7.89 -29.47 -3.73
C ALA A 349 6.50 -28.83 -3.82
N PRO A 350 6.41 -27.49 -3.87
CA PRO A 350 5.16 -26.77 -4.00
C PRO A 350 4.73 -26.59 -5.45
N TYR A 351 3.43 -26.77 -5.72
CA TYR A 351 2.80 -26.64 -7.02
C TYR A 351 1.39 -26.08 -6.87
N ASP A 352 0.87 -25.40 -7.89
CA ASP A 352 -0.56 -25.10 -7.95
C ASP A 352 -1.36 -26.40 -8.06
N ALA A 353 -2.48 -26.50 -7.33
CA ALA A 353 -3.29 -27.71 -7.31
C ALA A 353 -3.92 -27.96 -8.68
N GLU A 354 -4.31 -26.89 -9.38
CA GLU A 354 -4.93 -26.89 -10.70
C GLU A 354 -3.95 -27.38 -11.78
N LEU A 355 -2.64 -27.40 -11.52
CA LEU A 355 -1.71 -28.10 -12.38
C LEU A 355 -2.12 -29.58 -12.53
N PHE A 356 -2.50 -30.22 -11.42
CA PHE A 356 -2.88 -31.63 -11.40
C PHE A 356 -4.34 -31.79 -11.81
N GLY A 357 -4.53 -32.04 -13.11
CA GLY A 357 -5.78 -32.52 -13.70
C GLY A 357 -6.41 -31.52 -14.66
N HIS A 358 -6.23 -30.22 -14.42
CA HIS A 358 -6.71 -29.18 -15.32
C HIS A 358 -5.68 -28.88 -16.42
N TRP A 359 -4.55 -28.26 -16.05
CA TRP A 359 -3.47 -27.96 -17.01
C TRP A 359 -2.75 -29.22 -17.47
N TRP A 360 -2.42 -30.12 -16.54
CA TRP A 360 -1.87 -31.45 -16.83
C TRP A 360 -2.88 -32.52 -16.45
N TYR A 361 -3.61 -33.03 -17.45
CA TYR A 361 -4.76 -33.90 -17.24
C TYR A 361 -4.47 -35.16 -16.43
N GLU A 362 -3.31 -35.76 -16.66
CA GLU A 362 -2.86 -37.00 -16.04
C GLU A 362 -2.22 -36.75 -14.67
N GLY A 363 -2.10 -35.49 -14.22
CA GLY A 363 -1.49 -35.12 -12.96
C GLY A 363 -2.02 -35.87 -11.72
N PRO A 364 -3.35 -36.06 -11.53
CA PRO A 364 -3.87 -36.84 -10.41
C PRO A 364 -3.44 -38.31 -10.48
N GLN A 365 -3.37 -38.89 -11.69
CA GLN A 365 -2.89 -40.27 -11.88
C GLN A 365 -1.39 -40.37 -11.59
N TRP A 366 -0.60 -39.41 -12.07
CA TRP A 366 0.82 -39.32 -11.73
C TRP A 366 1.04 -39.22 -10.22
N LEU A 367 0.21 -38.46 -9.50
CA LEU A 367 0.30 -38.31 -8.05
C LEU A 367 -0.06 -39.61 -7.32
N ASP A 368 -1.11 -40.32 -7.75
CA ASP A 368 -1.45 -41.66 -7.22
C ASP A 368 -0.28 -42.64 -7.43
N PHE A 369 0.27 -42.71 -8.64
CA PHE A 369 1.43 -43.56 -8.93
C PHE A 369 2.64 -43.16 -8.10
N LEU A 370 2.96 -41.88 -8.01
CA LEU A 370 4.12 -41.40 -7.25
C LEU A 370 4.03 -41.83 -5.79
N LEU A 371 2.89 -41.60 -5.13
CA LEU A 371 2.73 -41.93 -3.72
C LEU A 371 2.76 -43.44 -3.46
N ARG A 372 2.20 -44.25 -4.36
CA ARG A 372 2.30 -45.73 -4.29
C ARG A 372 3.73 -46.20 -4.48
N LYS A 373 4.44 -45.67 -5.47
CA LYS A 373 5.82 -46.04 -5.77
C LYS A 373 6.76 -45.65 -4.63
N ILE A 374 6.61 -44.45 -4.07
CA ILE A 374 7.36 -44.06 -2.86
C ILE A 374 7.08 -45.03 -1.71
N CYS A 375 5.84 -45.48 -1.54
CA CYS A 375 5.49 -46.39 -0.43
C CYS A 375 5.99 -47.82 -0.62
N TYR A 376 6.04 -48.34 -1.84
CA TYR A 376 6.22 -49.78 -2.11
C TYR A 376 7.48 -50.15 -2.92
N ASP A 377 8.01 -49.24 -3.74
CA ASP A 377 9.07 -49.56 -4.71
C ASP A 377 10.48 -49.19 -4.17
N GLN A 378 10.58 -48.51 -3.02
CA GLN A 378 11.86 -48.05 -2.44
C GLN A 378 11.81 -47.87 -0.91
N ASP A 379 12.99 -47.84 -0.27
CA ASP A 379 13.17 -47.66 1.19
C ASP A 379 14.06 -46.44 1.58
N THR A 380 14.43 -45.61 0.60
CA THR A 380 15.32 -44.45 0.75
C THR A 380 14.67 -43.29 1.49
N PHE A 381 13.44 -42.89 1.13
CA PHE A 381 12.76 -41.73 1.71
C PHE A 381 11.27 -41.95 1.93
N LYS A 382 10.63 -41.05 2.68
CA LYS A 382 9.17 -41.05 2.88
C LYS A 382 8.57 -39.70 2.56
N THR A 383 7.26 -39.65 2.34
CA THR A 383 6.54 -38.38 2.34
C THR A 383 6.31 -37.90 3.77
N ILE A 384 6.32 -36.58 3.99
CA ILE A 384 6.07 -35.96 5.29
C ILE A 384 5.30 -34.65 5.13
N THR A 385 4.53 -34.25 6.14
CA THR A 385 4.00 -32.89 6.18
C THR A 385 5.00 -31.93 6.84
N PRO A 386 4.99 -30.61 6.52
CA PRO A 386 5.88 -29.65 7.17
C PRO A 386 5.73 -29.63 8.69
N TRP A 387 4.50 -29.79 9.21
CA TRP A 387 4.28 -29.85 10.65
C TRP A 387 4.87 -31.10 11.30
N GLU A 388 4.72 -32.27 10.69
CA GLU A 388 5.36 -33.51 11.17
C GLU A 388 6.89 -33.36 11.20
N TYR A 389 7.47 -32.72 10.17
CA TYR A 389 8.91 -32.46 10.12
C TYR A 389 9.39 -31.51 11.22
N LEU A 390 8.65 -30.44 11.50
CA LEU A 390 8.96 -29.53 12.62
C LEU A 390 8.83 -30.20 13.99
N ASN A 391 7.90 -31.14 14.17
CA ASN A 391 7.82 -31.91 15.41
C ASN A 391 8.99 -32.88 15.57
N LYS A 392 9.47 -33.45 14.46
CA LYS A 392 10.68 -34.29 14.47
C LYS A 392 11.92 -33.46 14.79
N TYR A 393 11.98 -32.23 14.28
CA TYR A 393 13.11 -31.32 14.42
C TYR A 393 12.67 -29.96 14.96
N PRO A 394 12.45 -29.84 16.28
CA PRO A 394 11.95 -28.61 16.89
C PRO A 394 12.99 -27.48 16.94
N ASN A 395 14.27 -27.81 16.79
CA ASN A 395 15.36 -26.83 16.75
C ASN A 395 15.80 -26.62 15.31
N ASN A 396 15.68 -25.40 14.82
CA ASN A 396 16.13 -25.01 13.48
C ASN A 396 16.89 -23.68 13.57
N GLN A 397 17.75 -23.42 12.58
CA GLN A 397 18.51 -22.18 12.50
C GLN A 397 17.58 -20.97 12.49
N VAL A 398 17.93 -19.93 13.24
CA VAL A 398 17.21 -18.65 13.24
C VAL A 398 17.87 -17.70 12.23
N ALA A 399 17.08 -17.12 11.33
CA ALA A 399 17.56 -16.16 10.34
C ALA A 399 16.49 -15.14 9.94
N LYS A 400 16.93 -13.94 9.58
CA LYS A 400 16.09 -12.90 8.96
C LYS A 400 15.96 -13.17 7.48
N LEU A 401 14.73 -13.28 6.98
CA LEU A 401 14.45 -13.45 5.56
C LEU A 401 14.36 -12.08 4.87
N PRO A 402 14.87 -11.93 3.65
CA PRO A 402 14.63 -10.74 2.82
C PRO A 402 13.23 -10.76 2.23
N MET A 403 12.83 -9.66 1.59
CA MET A 403 11.63 -9.64 0.74
C MET A 403 11.82 -10.59 -0.46
N SER A 404 10.79 -11.38 -0.75
CA SER A 404 10.80 -12.36 -1.84
C SER A 404 9.39 -12.72 -2.29
N SER A 405 9.25 -13.24 -3.50
CA SER A 405 8.07 -13.93 -4.02
C SER A 405 8.49 -15.11 -4.90
N TRP A 406 7.57 -16.00 -5.25
CA TRP A 406 7.86 -17.06 -6.24
C TRP A 406 7.54 -16.65 -7.69
N GLY A 407 7.17 -15.37 -7.91
CA GLY A 407 6.81 -14.83 -9.22
C GLY A 407 8.00 -14.54 -10.13
N HIS A 408 7.74 -13.85 -11.24
CA HIS A 408 8.79 -13.47 -12.21
C HIS A 408 9.93 -12.68 -11.52
N LYS A 409 11.17 -13.12 -11.77
CA LYS A 409 12.42 -12.69 -11.12
C LYS A 409 12.45 -12.75 -9.59
N GLY A 410 11.45 -13.38 -8.95
CA GLY A 410 11.43 -13.63 -7.51
C GLY A 410 11.03 -12.44 -6.63
N PHE A 411 10.53 -11.34 -7.19
CA PHE A 411 10.18 -10.14 -6.41
C PHE A 411 8.78 -9.63 -6.77
N ASN A 412 8.57 -8.32 -6.81
CA ASN A 412 7.24 -7.71 -6.95
C ASN A 412 6.77 -7.55 -8.40
N GLU A 413 7.61 -7.85 -9.41
CA GLU A 413 7.43 -7.41 -10.81
C GLU A 413 6.16 -7.92 -11.52
N VAL A 414 5.54 -8.99 -11.02
CA VAL A 414 4.26 -9.46 -11.56
C VAL A 414 3.12 -8.56 -11.09
N TRP A 415 3.20 -8.09 -9.84
CA TRP A 415 2.14 -7.32 -9.20
C TRP A 415 2.40 -5.82 -9.23
N LEU A 416 3.65 -5.38 -9.36
CA LEU A 416 4.04 -3.97 -9.55
C LEU A 416 4.68 -3.80 -10.94
N ASP A 417 3.85 -3.52 -11.93
CA ASP A 417 4.18 -3.38 -13.35
C ASP A 417 3.38 -2.22 -13.97
N PRO A 418 3.85 -1.55 -15.05
CA PRO A 418 3.08 -0.50 -15.71
C PRO A 418 1.65 -0.91 -16.14
N ALA A 419 1.36 -2.19 -16.33
CA ALA A 419 0.00 -2.67 -16.65
C ALA A 419 -0.97 -2.62 -15.46
N ASN A 420 -0.47 -2.62 -14.23
CA ASN A 420 -1.28 -2.75 -13.01
C ASN A 420 -0.94 -1.76 -11.88
N ASP A 421 0.14 -0.99 -11.98
CA ASP A 421 0.60 -0.04 -10.94
C ASP A 421 -0.49 0.98 -10.51
N TRP A 422 -1.36 1.36 -11.44
CA TRP A 422 -2.45 2.30 -11.24
C TRP A 422 -3.44 1.89 -10.14
N ILE A 423 -3.53 0.59 -9.80
CA ILE A 423 -4.45 0.11 -8.76
C ILE A 423 -3.99 0.56 -7.36
N TYR A 424 -2.68 0.67 -7.13
CA TYR A 424 -2.13 0.78 -5.76
C TYR A 424 -2.50 2.09 -5.08
N ARG A 425 -2.52 3.22 -5.79
CA ARG A 425 -2.99 4.48 -5.20
C ARG A 425 -4.43 4.38 -4.67
N HIS A 426 -5.27 3.57 -5.33
CA HIS A 426 -6.66 3.38 -4.92
C HIS A 426 -6.78 2.38 -3.77
N LEU A 427 -6.01 1.29 -3.81
CA LEU A 427 -5.95 0.31 -2.71
C LEU A 427 -5.41 0.98 -1.44
N HIS A 428 -4.33 1.75 -1.54
CA HIS A 428 -3.70 2.46 -0.41
C HIS A 428 -4.65 3.51 0.18
N GLN A 429 -5.34 4.28 -0.66
CA GLN A 429 -6.37 5.22 -0.18
C GLN A 429 -7.53 4.50 0.52
N ALA A 430 -7.97 3.36 -0.01
CA ALA A 430 -9.03 2.57 0.61
C ALA A 430 -8.57 1.93 1.93
N GLU A 431 -7.31 1.51 2.05
CA GLU A 431 -6.70 1.08 3.31
C GLU A 431 -6.77 2.20 4.36
N GLU A 432 -6.23 3.38 4.06
CA GLU A 432 -6.24 4.53 4.98
C GLU A 432 -7.66 4.89 5.44
N ARG A 433 -8.61 4.92 4.51
CA ARG A 433 -10.04 5.16 4.79
C ARG A 433 -10.65 4.07 5.68
N MET A 434 -10.29 2.82 5.47
CA MET A 434 -10.79 1.72 6.30
C MET A 434 -10.23 1.80 7.72
N LEU A 435 -8.95 2.18 7.88
CA LEU A 435 -8.35 2.46 9.18
C LEU A 435 -9.10 3.61 9.87
N GLU A 436 -9.35 4.71 9.15
CA GLU A 436 -10.11 5.84 9.66
C GLU A 436 -11.50 5.41 10.17
N LEU A 437 -12.28 4.71 9.34
CA LEU A 437 -13.60 4.20 9.73
C LEU A 437 -13.52 3.29 10.97
N ALA A 438 -12.56 2.37 11.01
CA ALA A 438 -12.42 1.44 12.13
C ALA A 438 -12.06 2.14 13.45
N ASN A 439 -11.26 3.20 13.38
CA ASN A 439 -10.88 3.99 14.56
C ASN A 439 -11.97 4.97 15.01
N MET A 440 -12.73 5.55 14.07
CA MET A 440 -13.86 6.44 14.39
C MET A 440 -15.04 5.70 15.03
N PHE A 441 -15.28 4.47 14.59
CA PHE A 441 -16.42 3.68 15.03
C PHE A 441 -15.96 2.42 15.77
N PRO A 442 -15.28 2.47 16.93
CA PRO A 442 -14.69 1.29 17.56
C PRO A 442 -15.73 0.32 18.17
N GLN A 443 -16.96 0.78 18.40
CA GLN A 443 -18.05 0.05 19.07
C GLN A 443 -19.36 0.08 18.26
N ALA A 444 -19.27 0.08 16.92
CA ALA A 444 -20.47 0.12 16.08
C ALA A 444 -21.36 -1.11 16.32
N GLY A 445 -22.67 -0.87 16.40
CA GLY A 445 -23.71 -1.88 16.44
C GLY A 445 -24.67 -1.75 15.24
N GLY A 446 -25.60 -2.69 15.11
CA GLY A 446 -26.68 -2.63 14.12
C GLY A 446 -26.20 -2.40 12.68
N LEU A 447 -26.84 -1.47 11.98
CA LEU A 447 -26.59 -1.20 10.56
C LEU A 447 -25.18 -0.66 10.28
N TYR A 448 -24.62 0.15 11.18
CA TYR A 448 -23.25 0.65 11.03
C TYR A 448 -22.22 -0.47 11.05
N LYS A 449 -22.38 -1.46 11.95
CA LYS A 449 -21.49 -2.61 11.99
C LYS A 449 -21.56 -3.42 10.69
N ARG A 450 -22.76 -3.63 10.15
CA ARG A 450 -22.97 -4.31 8.87
C ARG A 450 -22.29 -3.57 7.72
N ALA A 451 -22.51 -2.26 7.62
CA ALA A 451 -21.87 -1.41 6.61
C ALA A 451 -20.34 -1.42 6.70
N LEU A 452 -19.78 -1.30 7.91
CA LEU A 452 -18.33 -1.34 8.15
C LEU A 452 -17.73 -2.70 7.80
N ASN A 453 -18.42 -3.79 8.14
CA ASN A 453 -18.02 -5.14 7.75
C ASN A 453 -18.08 -5.33 6.24
N GLN A 454 -19.11 -4.81 5.57
CA GLN A 454 -19.18 -4.85 4.11
C GLN A 454 -18.06 -4.02 3.46
N ALA A 455 -17.76 -2.83 3.99
CA ALA A 455 -16.63 -2.04 3.50
C ALA A 455 -15.31 -2.81 3.64
N ALA A 456 -15.09 -3.48 4.77
CA ALA A 456 -13.93 -4.35 4.95
C ALA A 456 -13.89 -5.50 3.91
N ARG A 457 -15.02 -6.09 3.53
CA ARG A 457 -15.09 -7.11 2.45
C ARG A 457 -14.72 -6.54 1.10
N GLU A 458 -15.27 -5.37 0.74
CA GLU A 458 -14.95 -4.71 -0.53
C GLU A 458 -13.47 -4.40 -0.65
N LEU A 459 -12.84 -3.91 0.43
CA LEU A 459 -11.40 -3.67 0.44
C LEU A 459 -10.60 -4.97 0.26
N LEU A 460 -10.94 -6.03 1.01
CA LEU A 460 -10.27 -7.33 0.84
C LEU A 460 -10.43 -7.85 -0.60
N LEU A 461 -11.63 -7.80 -1.18
CA LEU A 461 -11.89 -8.25 -2.55
C LEU A 461 -11.12 -7.42 -3.59
N ALA A 462 -11.00 -6.11 -3.39
CA ALA A 462 -10.17 -5.25 -4.24
C ALA A 462 -8.67 -5.58 -4.14
N GLN A 463 -8.20 -6.07 -2.98
CA GLN A 463 -6.80 -6.38 -2.72
C GLN A 463 -6.31 -7.74 -3.27
N SER A 464 -7.18 -8.55 -3.88
CA SER A 464 -6.78 -9.85 -4.44
C SER A 464 -5.62 -9.71 -5.45
N SER A 465 -4.58 -10.52 -5.29
CA SER A 465 -3.40 -10.49 -6.18
C SER A 465 -3.74 -10.90 -7.61
N ASP A 466 -4.82 -11.67 -7.79
CA ASP A 466 -5.31 -12.18 -9.06
C ASP A 466 -5.57 -11.06 -10.07
N TRP A 467 -6.07 -9.90 -9.61
CA TRP A 467 -6.38 -8.80 -10.51
C TRP A 467 -5.12 -8.24 -11.17
N ALA A 468 -4.08 -7.98 -10.38
CA ALA A 468 -2.80 -7.51 -10.90
C ALA A 468 -2.11 -8.59 -11.75
N PHE A 469 -2.22 -9.87 -11.36
CA PHE A 469 -1.69 -11.00 -12.12
C PHE A 469 -2.36 -11.11 -13.51
N ILE A 470 -3.69 -11.08 -13.57
CA ILE A 470 -4.46 -11.17 -14.83
C ILE A 470 -4.14 -9.99 -15.76
N MET A 471 -4.01 -8.77 -15.20
CA MET A 471 -3.57 -7.59 -15.97
C MET A 471 -2.18 -7.79 -16.58
N LYS A 472 -1.23 -8.35 -15.81
CA LYS A 472 0.13 -8.62 -16.27
C LYS A 472 0.18 -9.71 -17.35
N MET A 473 -0.61 -10.77 -17.20
CA MET A 473 -0.62 -11.93 -18.09
C MET A 473 -1.47 -11.73 -19.36
N GLN A 474 -2.22 -10.62 -19.45
CA GLN A 474 -3.05 -10.25 -20.60
C GLN A 474 -4.12 -11.28 -20.99
N THR A 475 -4.73 -11.96 -20.00
CA THR A 475 -5.75 -12.98 -20.27
C THR A 475 -7.17 -12.41 -20.24
N ALA A 476 -7.62 -11.92 -19.08
CA ALA A 476 -8.96 -11.37 -18.84
C ALA A 476 -8.90 -9.94 -18.26
N VAL A 477 -8.13 -9.07 -18.93
CA VAL A 477 -7.78 -7.73 -18.42
C VAL A 477 -9.02 -6.89 -18.09
N ASP A 478 -10.00 -6.82 -18.99
CA ASP A 478 -11.22 -6.03 -18.78
C ASP A 478 -12.01 -6.49 -17.55
N TYR A 479 -12.02 -7.81 -17.30
CA TYR A 479 -12.64 -8.38 -16.11
C TYR A 479 -11.91 -7.95 -14.84
N ALA A 480 -10.58 -8.10 -14.79
CA ALA A 480 -9.77 -7.72 -13.64
C ALA A 480 -9.85 -6.21 -13.34
N VAL A 481 -9.81 -5.36 -14.38
CA VAL A 481 -9.96 -3.91 -14.26
C VAL A 481 -11.34 -3.57 -13.70
N ARG A 482 -12.40 -4.18 -14.24
CA ARG A 482 -13.77 -3.99 -13.76
C ARG A 482 -13.92 -4.41 -12.31
N ARG A 483 -13.47 -5.61 -11.93
CA ARG A 483 -13.51 -6.11 -10.55
C ARG A 483 -12.81 -5.17 -9.57
N THR A 484 -11.61 -4.72 -9.91
CA THR A 484 -10.86 -3.77 -9.06
C THR A 484 -11.63 -2.45 -8.89
N ARG A 485 -12.13 -1.87 -9.99
CA ARG A 485 -12.87 -0.61 -9.97
C ARG A 485 -14.18 -0.72 -9.21
N ASP A 486 -14.93 -1.81 -9.41
CA ASP A 486 -16.24 -2.02 -8.79
C ASP A 486 -16.13 -2.17 -7.28
N HIS A 487 -15.18 -2.97 -6.78
CA HIS A 487 -14.97 -3.12 -5.35
C HIS A 487 -14.49 -1.81 -4.71
N ILE A 488 -13.59 -1.07 -5.36
CA ILE A 488 -13.19 0.28 -4.89
C ILE A 488 -14.35 1.26 -4.89
N ALA A 489 -15.22 1.24 -5.91
CA ALA A 489 -16.39 2.10 -5.99
C ALA A 489 -17.41 1.78 -4.89
N LYS A 490 -17.72 0.49 -4.68
CA LYS A 490 -18.58 0.00 -3.59
C LYS A 490 -18.02 0.38 -2.22
N PHE A 491 -16.72 0.18 -2.00
CA PHE A 491 -16.02 0.61 -0.80
C PHE A 491 -16.18 2.11 -0.56
N ASN A 492 -15.89 2.95 -1.56
CA ASN A 492 -15.98 4.40 -1.44
C ASN A 492 -17.42 4.86 -1.18
N ARG A 493 -18.42 4.23 -1.81
CA ARG A 493 -19.83 4.51 -1.55
C ARG A 493 -20.19 4.21 -0.10
N LEU A 494 -19.77 3.05 0.44
CA LEU A 494 -19.98 2.71 1.85
C LEU A 494 -19.24 3.68 2.78
N TYR A 495 -18.00 4.04 2.47
CA TYR A 495 -17.22 5.00 3.24
C TYR A 495 -17.95 6.34 3.40
N TRP A 496 -18.44 6.92 2.29
CA TRP A 496 -19.18 8.18 2.35
C TRP A 496 -20.54 8.02 3.03
N ALA A 497 -21.28 6.94 2.75
CA ALA A 497 -22.56 6.68 3.41
C ALA A 497 -22.43 6.54 4.94
N ILE A 498 -21.33 5.93 5.43
CA ILE A 498 -21.03 5.84 6.86
C ILE A 498 -20.65 7.21 7.42
N LYS A 499 -19.77 7.95 6.74
CA LYS A 499 -19.28 9.27 7.17
C LYS A 499 -20.35 10.34 7.24
N GLU A 500 -21.29 10.32 6.30
CA GLU A 500 -22.37 11.30 6.18
C GLU A 500 -23.64 10.87 6.94
N GLU A 501 -23.60 9.72 7.62
CA GLU A 501 -24.73 9.14 8.34
C GLU A 501 -25.96 8.85 7.44
N ARG A 502 -25.72 8.49 6.17
CA ARG A 502 -26.74 8.23 5.14
C ARG A 502 -26.82 6.74 4.78
N LEU A 503 -26.84 5.86 5.78
CA LEU A 503 -26.93 4.42 5.55
C LEU A 503 -28.34 4.00 5.11
N ASN A 504 -28.41 3.21 4.05
CA ASN A 504 -29.63 2.57 3.58
C ASN A 504 -29.54 1.05 3.78
N GLU A 505 -30.50 0.47 4.51
CA GLU A 505 -30.50 -0.96 4.84
C GLU A 505 -30.72 -1.86 3.62
N GLU A 506 -31.55 -1.46 2.66
CA GLU A 506 -31.77 -2.21 1.42
C GLU A 506 -30.50 -2.24 0.57
N GLU A 507 -29.80 -1.11 0.43
CA GLU A 507 -28.53 -1.03 -0.29
C GLU A 507 -27.43 -1.88 0.36
N ILE A 508 -27.31 -1.83 1.69
CA ILE A 508 -26.35 -2.66 2.43
C ILE A 508 -26.69 -4.14 2.27
N SER A 509 -27.97 -4.51 2.36
CA SER A 509 -28.40 -5.90 2.19
C SER A 509 -28.16 -6.39 0.76
N ALA A 510 -28.32 -5.55 -0.25
CA ALA A 510 -28.01 -5.87 -1.64
C ALA A 510 -26.50 -6.11 -1.84
N LEU A 511 -25.64 -5.28 -1.25
CA LEU A 511 -24.19 -5.48 -1.27
C LEU A 511 -23.78 -6.75 -0.51
N GLU A 512 -24.34 -6.99 0.67
CA GLU A 512 -24.09 -8.21 1.45
C GLU A 512 -24.52 -9.48 0.71
N ALA A 513 -25.59 -9.40 -0.09
CA ALA A 513 -26.03 -10.51 -0.93
C ALA A 513 -25.09 -10.74 -2.12
N GLN A 514 -24.62 -9.68 -2.77
CA GLN A 514 -23.71 -9.74 -3.91
C GLN A 514 -22.33 -10.25 -3.50
N ASP A 515 -21.71 -9.58 -2.53
CA ASP A 515 -20.34 -9.79 -2.06
C ASP A 515 -20.34 -10.41 -0.66
N SER A 516 -20.92 -11.60 -0.57
CA SER A 516 -21.22 -12.33 0.67
C SER A 516 -20.04 -13.04 1.33
N ILE A 517 -18.80 -12.77 0.89
CA ILE A 517 -17.60 -13.44 1.40
C ILE A 517 -17.35 -13.07 2.87
N PHE A 518 -16.84 -14.00 3.69
CA PHE A 518 -16.56 -13.79 5.12
C PHE A 518 -17.76 -13.23 5.92
N SER A 519 -18.77 -14.07 6.15
CA SER A 519 -19.94 -13.69 6.96
C SER A 519 -19.56 -13.17 8.36
N ASN A 520 -18.49 -13.72 8.95
CA ASN A 520 -18.01 -13.37 10.29
C ASN A 520 -16.87 -12.34 10.33
N ILE A 521 -16.64 -11.59 9.24
CA ILE A 521 -15.60 -10.54 9.21
C ILE A 521 -15.81 -9.52 10.34
N ASP A 522 -14.70 -8.98 10.83
CA ASP A 522 -14.70 -7.93 11.85
C ASP A 522 -13.84 -6.74 11.39
N TYR A 523 -14.50 -5.66 11.00
CA TYR A 523 -13.85 -4.42 10.56
C TYR A 523 -12.86 -3.85 11.59
N ARG A 524 -13.02 -4.17 12.89
CA ARG A 524 -12.16 -3.67 13.97
C ARG A 524 -10.72 -4.15 13.85
N MET A 525 -10.44 -5.13 13.00
CA MET A 525 -9.07 -5.53 12.66
C MET A 525 -8.24 -4.40 12.06
N TYR A 526 -8.90 -3.43 11.42
CA TYR A 526 -8.29 -2.22 10.89
C TYR A 526 -8.03 -1.14 11.94
N SER A 527 -8.49 -1.29 13.19
CA SER A 527 -8.22 -0.30 14.25
C SER A 527 -6.80 -0.41 14.83
N HIS A 528 -6.21 0.72 15.23
CA HIS A 528 -4.93 0.73 15.94
C HIS A 528 -5.01 0.06 17.32
N HIS A 529 -6.22 -0.03 17.90
CA HIS A 529 -6.49 -0.66 19.18
C HIS A 529 -6.60 -2.20 19.12
N SER A 530 -6.67 -2.81 17.93
CA SER A 530 -6.87 -4.27 17.79
C SER A 530 -5.66 -5.11 18.23
N SER A 531 -4.51 -4.49 18.47
CA SER A 531 -3.26 -5.16 18.84
C SER A 531 -3.19 -5.62 20.31
N LYS A 532 -4.20 -5.35 21.16
CA LYS A 532 -4.28 -5.87 22.53
C LYS A 532 -5.72 -6.08 23.01
N ILE A 533 -6.34 -7.22 22.67
CA ILE A 533 -7.43 -7.75 23.50
C ILE A 533 -6.80 -8.62 24.60
N ILE A 534 -6.36 -7.95 25.68
CA ILE A 534 -6.27 -8.53 27.01
C ILE A 534 -7.22 -7.69 27.87
N PRO A 535 -8.23 -8.30 28.54
CA PRO A 535 -9.17 -7.54 29.32
C PRO A 535 -8.48 -7.06 30.59
N PHE A 536 -8.09 -5.79 30.63
CA PHE A 536 -7.90 -5.05 31.87
C PHE A 536 -8.59 -3.68 31.74
N PRO A 537 -9.33 -3.25 32.77
CA PRO A 537 -10.10 -2.02 32.69
C PRO A 537 -9.13 -0.83 32.76
N LEU A 538 -8.83 -0.23 31.60
CA LEU A 538 -8.15 1.04 31.57
C LEU A 538 -9.15 2.12 31.92
N ARG A 539 -9.10 2.51 33.20
CA ARG A 539 -9.49 3.84 33.64
C ARG A 539 -8.85 4.85 32.68
N THR A 540 -9.71 5.55 31.96
CA THR A 540 -9.39 6.84 31.35
C THR A 540 -8.82 7.75 32.44
N ARG A 541 -7.52 7.98 32.40
CA ARG A 541 -6.93 9.18 33.01
C ARG A 541 -6.53 10.09 31.86
N ASN A 542 -7.07 11.30 31.89
CA ASN A 542 -6.71 12.43 31.05
C ASN A 542 -5.18 12.55 30.94
N ILE A 543 -4.62 12.28 29.76
CA ILE A 543 -3.17 12.45 29.48
C ILE A 543 -2.86 13.87 28.99
N PHE A 544 -3.85 14.68 28.61
CA PHE A 544 -3.63 16.06 28.14
C PHE A 544 -3.41 17.12 29.25
N LEU A 545 -2.89 16.73 30.42
CA LEU A 545 -2.74 17.64 31.57
C LEU A 545 -1.28 17.92 31.98
N ARG A 546 -0.28 17.47 31.20
CA ARG A 546 1.12 17.82 31.50
C ARG A 546 1.48 19.14 30.83
N HIS A 547 1.91 20.09 31.65
CA HIS A 547 2.42 21.40 31.24
C HIS A 547 3.92 21.23 30.96
N ASP A 548 4.29 20.92 29.71
CA ASP A 548 5.71 20.82 29.34
C ASP A 548 6.27 22.21 29.06
N ARG A 549 7.52 22.43 29.46
CA ARG A 549 8.23 23.67 29.20
C ARG A 549 9.14 23.53 27.99
N ILE A 550 8.82 24.28 26.93
CA ILE A 550 9.43 24.15 25.61
C ILE A 550 10.31 25.35 25.31
N PHE A 551 11.51 25.06 24.82
CA PHE A 551 12.48 26.05 24.39
C PHE A 551 12.58 26.12 22.87
N MET A 552 12.05 27.17 22.27
CA MET A 552 12.08 27.39 20.82
C MET A 552 13.25 28.30 20.43
N LEU A 553 14.08 27.84 19.50
CA LEU A 553 15.17 28.64 18.94
C LEU A 553 14.80 29.06 17.52
N SER A 554 14.81 30.37 17.27
CA SER A 554 14.54 30.92 15.94
C SER A 554 15.28 32.23 15.72
N TRP A 555 15.99 32.35 14.59
CA TRP A 555 16.68 33.59 14.25
C TRP A 555 15.73 34.72 13.79
N GLU A 556 14.50 34.39 13.39
CA GLU A 556 13.45 35.35 13.04
C GLU A 556 12.15 35.10 13.83
N PHE A 557 11.57 36.18 14.33
CA PHE A 557 10.32 36.21 15.08
C PHE A 557 9.78 37.66 15.01
N PRO A 558 8.47 37.89 14.87
CA PRO A 558 7.92 39.24 14.75
C PRO A 558 8.43 40.21 15.85
N PRO A 559 8.81 41.45 15.48
CA PRO A 559 8.59 42.09 14.19
C PRO A 559 9.67 41.82 13.12
N LYS A 560 10.70 41.01 13.39
CA LYS A 560 11.69 40.61 12.38
C LYS A 560 11.13 39.48 11.52
N THR A 561 10.73 39.80 10.30
CA THR A 561 10.14 38.87 9.34
C THR A 561 10.90 38.93 8.01
N VAL A 562 11.70 37.92 7.71
CA VAL A 562 12.38 37.78 6.41
C VAL A 562 11.67 36.77 5.52
N GLY A 563 11.12 35.70 6.11
CA GLY A 563 10.36 34.68 5.40
C GLY A 563 9.17 34.13 6.18
N GLY A 564 8.67 32.97 5.73
CA GLY A 564 7.56 32.27 6.36
C GLY A 564 7.91 31.59 7.69
N LEU A 565 9.19 31.45 8.01
CA LEU A 565 9.64 30.81 9.26
C LEU A 565 9.25 31.67 10.47
N ALA A 566 9.42 32.99 10.41
CA ALA A 566 8.98 33.90 11.47
C ALA A 566 7.49 33.74 11.78
N ARG A 567 6.64 33.60 10.74
CA ARG A 567 5.20 33.38 10.89
C ARG A 567 4.89 32.01 11.50
N HIS A 568 5.56 30.95 11.01
CA HIS A 568 5.41 29.61 11.57
C HIS A 568 5.71 29.59 13.08
N VAL A 569 6.86 30.13 13.50
CA VAL A 569 7.26 30.12 14.92
C VAL A 569 6.30 30.96 15.76
N TYR A 570 5.89 32.12 15.24
CA TYR A 570 4.91 32.98 15.90
C TYR A 570 3.57 32.29 16.14
N ASP A 571 3.00 31.66 15.12
CA ASP A 571 1.68 31.04 15.24
C ASP A 571 1.72 29.71 16.01
N LEU A 572 2.74 28.87 15.77
CA LEU A 572 2.91 27.62 16.49
C LEU A 572 3.12 27.85 17.98
N SER A 573 3.98 28.79 18.38
CA SER A 573 4.25 29.07 19.80
C SER A 573 2.99 29.52 20.55
N ARG A 574 2.18 30.39 19.96
CA ARG A 574 0.90 30.84 20.54
C ARG A 574 -0.13 29.70 20.61
N ALA A 575 -0.21 28.88 19.57
CA ALA A 575 -1.11 27.73 19.54
C ALA A 575 -0.73 26.69 20.63
N LEU A 576 0.55 26.43 20.83
CA LEU A 576 1.03 25.59 21.94
C LEU A 576 0.68 26.18 23.30
N VAL A 577 0.79 27.50 23.50
CA VAL A 577 0.35 28.18 24.73
C VAL A 577 -1.16 28.02 24.95
N ARG A 578 -1.99 28.16 23.91
CA ARG A 578 -3.45 27.88 23.99
C ARG A 578 -3.74 26.43 24.39
N HIS A 579 -2.87 25.50 24.01
CA HIS A 579 -2.91 24.10 24.43
C HIS A 579 -2.21 23.82 25.77
N GLY A 580 -1.95 24.86 26.55
CA GLY A 580 -1.46 24.75 27.92
C GLY A 580 0.00 24.32 28.00
N GLN A 581 0.84 24.72 27.05
CA GLN A 581 2.30 24.57 27.14
C GLN A 581 2.96 25.89 27.59
N GLU A 582 4.10 25.80 28.27
CA GLU A 582 4.91 26.98 28.63
C GLU A 582 6.00 27.15 27.57
N VAL A 583 5.87 28.14 26.69
CA VAL A 583 6.76 28.32 25.53
C VAL A 583 7.67 29.53 25.71
N HIS A 584 8.97 29.31 25.58
CA HIS A 584 10.01 30.34 25.59
C HIS A 584 10.73 30.38 24.24
N VAL A 585 10.74 31.53 23.58
CA VAL A 585 11.40 31.75 22.29
C VAL A 585 12.65 32.60 22.48
N ILE A 586 13.80 32.12 22.00
CA ILE A 586 15.01 32.94 21.84
C ILE A 586 15.16 33.36 20.39
N THR A 587 15.34 34.67 20.18
CA THR A 587 15.44 35.26 18.84
C THR A 587 16.34 36.49 18.76
N CYS A 588 16.62 36.98 17.56
CA CYS A 588 17.53 38.11 17.34
C CYS A 588 17.01 39.43 17.91
N HIS A 589 17.94 40.33 18.24
CA HIS A 589 17.66 41.73 18.53
C HIS A 589 16.90 42.40 17.38
N VAL A 590 15.97 43.31 17.74
CA VAL A 590 15.34 44.25 16.81
C VAL A 590 15.35 45.64 17.45
N PRO A 591 15.86 46.68 16.76
CA PRO A 591 15.91 48.03 17.31
C PRO A 591 14.53 48.51 17.81
N GLY A 592 14.47 48.99 19.04
CA GLY A 592 13.25 49.50 19.67
C GLY A 592 12.36 48.43 20.33
N CYS A 593 12.68 47.14 20.19
CA CYS A 593 12.02 46.06 20.93
C CYS A 593 12.68 45.82 22.29
N LYS A 594 11.91 45.28 23.25
CA LYS A 594 12.44 44.89 24.56
C LYS A 594 13.25 43.59 24.46
N ASP A 595 14.29 43.48 25.30
CA ASP A 595 15.11 42.27 25.45
C ASP A 595 14.29 41.08 25.98
N TYR A 596 13.23 41.36 26.74
CA TYR A 596 12.26 40.38 27.19
C TYR A 596 10.85 40.95 27.17
N GLU A 597 9.91 40.17 26.64
CA GLU A 597 8.47 40.45 26.73
C GLU A 597 7.62 39.17 26.69
N VAL A 598 6.34 39.29 27.05
CA VAL A 598 5.37 38.21 26.91
C VAL A 598 4.36 38.61 25.84
N VAL A 599 4.31 37.85 24.75
CA VAL A 599 3.41 38.09 23.61
C VAL A 599 2.35 37.00 23.59
N GLU A 600 1.12 37.34 23.98
CA GLU A 600 -0.01 36.40 24.03
C GLU A 600 0.32 35.10 24.79
N GLY A 601 1.08 35.23 25.88
CA GLY A 601 1.52 34.12 26.74
C GLY A 601 2.82 33.42 26.32
N VAL A 602 3.40 33.79 25.17
CA VAL A 602 4.74 33.32 24.76
C VAL A 602 5.82 34.20 25.38
N HIS A 603 6.80 33.60 26.05
CA HIS A 603 7.94 34.33 26.62
C HIS A 603 9.02 34.55 25.55
N VAL A 604 9.23 35.78 25.11
CA VAL A 604 10.16 36.12 24.03
C VAL A 604 11.41 36.78 24.62
N TYR A 605 12.57 36.20 24.37
CA TYR A 605 13.88 36.73 24.75
C TYR A 605 14.66 37.11 23.50
N ARG A 606 15.00 38.38 23.39
CA ARG A 606 15.84 38.88 22.30
C ARG A 606 17.29 38.92 22.76
N LEU A 607 18.18 38.56 21.84
CA LEU A 607 19.61 38.67 22.07
C LEU A 607 20.00 40.13 22.27
N ASP A 608 21.09 40.34 23.01
CA ASP A 608 21.76 41.62 23.02
C ASP A 608 22.41 41.85 21.65
N HIS A 609 22.75 43.09 21.30
CA HIS A 609 23.31 43.40 19.98
C HIS A 609 24.53 42.51 19.66
N ILE A 610 24.46 41.75 18.55
CA ILE A 610 25.51 40.81 18.13
C ILE A 610 26.62 41.59 17.42
N PRO A 611 27.86 41.63 17.94
CA PRO A 611 28.95 42.38 17.33
C PRO A 611 29.32 41.84 15.94
N GLY A 612 29.29 42.71 14.92
CA GLY A 612 29.75 42.37 13.57
C GLY A 612 28.65 42.01 12.56
N GLU A 613 27.45 42.61 12.65
CA GLU A 613 26.40 42.47 11.61
C GLU A 613 26.86 42.87 10.19
N GLN A 614 28.01 43.54 10.05
CA GLN A 614 28.64 43.91 8.77
C GLN A 614 29.83 43.00 8.38
N GLU A 615 30.13 41.95 9.17
CA GLU A 615 31.20 40.97 8.90
C GLU A 615 30.74 39.85 7.96
N ASP A 616 31.62 38.89 7.67
CA ASP A 616 31.31 37.65 6.95
C ASP A 616 30.09 36.92 7.56
N PHE A 617 29.14 36.53 6.70
CA PHE A 617 27.84 35.98 7.11
C PHE A 617 27.97 34.75 8.02
N LEU A 618 28.90 33.84 7.75
CA LEU A 618 29.07 32.63 8.55
C LEU A 618 29.62 32.94 9.95
N ARG A 619 30.52 33.94 10.06
CA ARG A 619 30.98 34.42 11.36
C ARG A 619 29.85 35.04 12.17
N TRP A 620 28.96 35.78 11.52
CA TRP A 620 27.78 36.33 12.18
C TRP A 620 26.86 35.21 12.68
N VAL A 621 26.59 34.17 11.87
CA VAL A 621 25.80 33.00 12.29
C VAL A 621 26.43 32.30 13.50
N PHE A 622 27.75 32.12 13.51
CA PHE A 622 28.45 31.51 14.63
C PHE A 622 28.28 32.32 15.93
N LYS A 623 28.58 33.63 15.89
CA LYS A 623 28.42 34.53 17.05
C LYS A 623 26.97 34.60 17.54
N MET A 624 26.01 34.56 16.62
CA MET A 624 24.59 34.50 16.96
C MET A 624 24.27 33.23 17.76
N ASN A 625 24.79 32.06 17.36
CA ASN A 625 24.57 30.82 18.09
C ASN A 625 25.22 30.83 19.47
N GLU A 626 26.41 31.41 19.62
CA GLU A 626 27.06 31.61 20.93
C GLU A 626 26.16 32.46 21.85
N ALA A 627 25.71 33.62 21.36
CA ALA A 627 24.82 34.50 22.12
C ALA A 627 23.47 33.82 22.46
N MET A 628 22.91 33.02 21.55
CA MET A 628 21.70 32.23 21.80
C MET A 628 21.92 31.19 22.91
N ALA A 629 23.02 30.44 22.88
CA ALA A 629 23.33 29.46 23.90
C ALA A 629 23.56 30.12 25.27
N GLU A 630 24.25 31.27 25.32
CA GLU A 630 24.48 32.03 26.55
C GLU A 630 23.17 32.56 27.15
N LYS A 631 22.33 33.22 26.33
CA LYS A 631 21.02 33.72 26.79
C LYS A 631 20.13 32.56 27.23
N ALA A 632 20.16 31.44 26.51
CA ALA A 632 19.44 30.23 26.90
C ALA A 632 19.86 29.69 28.26
N ALA A 633 21.17 29.59 28.51
CA ALA A 633 21.71 29.16 29.78
C ALA A 633 21.29 30.11 30.92
N GLN A 634 21.22 31.42 30.70
CA GLN A 634 20.71 32.40 31.67
C GLN A 634 19.21 32.20 31.96
N VAL A 635 18.42 31.90 30.93
CA VAL A 635 16.98 31.61 31.08
C VAL A 635 16.77 30.30 31.84
N ILE A 636 17.50 29.23 31.51
CA ILE A 636 17.43 27.94 32.22
C ILE A 636 17.79 28.11 33.71
N LYS A 637 18.80 28.94 34.02
CA LYS A 637 19.19 29.25 35.41
C LYS A 637 18.12 30.03 36.18
N SER A 638 17.38 30.92 35.53
CA SER A 638 16.39 31.79 36.18
C SER A 638 14.99 31.17 36.25
N VAL A 639 14.56 30.47 35.21
CA VAL A 639 13.21 29.90 35.07
C VAL A 639 13.17 28.43 35.53
N GLY A 640 14.27 27.71 35.43
CA GLY A 640 14.40 26.29 35.79
C GLY A 640 14.53 25.35 34.59
N LYS A 641 14.41 24.05 34.83
CA LYS A 641 14.61 23.00 33.81
C LYS A 641 13.55 23.10 32.70
N PHE A 642 13.97 22.83 31.47
CA PHE A 642 13.11 22.70 30.29
C PHE A 642 12.97 21.22 29.91
N ASP A 643 11.81 20.85 29.38
CA ASP A 643 11.54 19.47 28.94
C ASP A 643 12.06 19.21 27.53
N LEU A 644 12.05 20.22 26.66
CA LEU A 644 12.33 20.06 25.23
C LEU A 644 12.96 21.31 24.60
N ILE A 645 13.86 21.10 23.63
CA ILE A 645 14.32 22.15 22.70
C ILE A 645 13.71 21.89 21.32
N HIS A 646 13.18 22.93 20.68
CA HIS A 646 12.72 22.90 19.30
C HIS A 646 13.49 23.95 18.48
N ALA A 647 14.40 23.47 17.64
CA ALA A 647 15.20 24.29 16.75
C ALA A 647 14.51 24.46 15.39
N HIS A 648 14.35 25.70 14.94
CA HIS A 648 13.81 25.99 13.61
C HIS A 648 14.93 26.38 12.64
N ASP A 649 15.23 25.44 11.74
CA ASP A 649 16.22 25.57 10.66
C ASP A 649 17.70 25.62 11.10
N TRP A 650 18.62 25.52 10.14
CA TRP A 650 20.06 25.34 10.38
C TRP A 650 20.75 26.53 11.06
N LEU A 651 20.18 27.73 10.93
CA LEU A 651 20.76 28.95 11.49
C LEU A 651 20.89 28.90 13.01
N VAL A 652 20.11 28.06 13.70
CA VAL A 652 20.16 27.87 15.15
C VAL A 652 20.72 26.49 15.55
N ALA A 653 21.33 25.76 14.60
CA ALA A 653 21.77 24.38 14.78
C ALA A 653 22.80 24.24 15.90
N HIS A 654 23.79 25.12 15.94
CA HIS A 654 24.86 25.06 16.94
C HIS A 654 24.33 25.34 18.34
N ALA A 655 23.47 26.35 18.53
CA ALA A 655 22.83 26.63 19.80
C ALA A 655 21.96 25.46 20.27
N GLY A 656 21.15 24.88 19.38
CA GLY A 656 20.33 23.70 19.69
C GLY A 656 21.15 22.49 20.12
N LYS A 657 22.26 22.21 19.41
CA LYS A 657 23.20 21.14 19.75
C LYS A 657 23.89 21.39 21.09
N THR A 658 24.41 22.59 21.33
CA THR A 658 25.05 22.95 22.60
C THR A 658 24.09 22.75 23.77
N LEU A 659 22.88 23.29 23.68
CA LEU A 659 21.90 23.20 24.77
C LEU A 659 21.44 21.76 25.03
N LYS A 660 21.27 20.95 23.96
CA LYS A 660 20.94 19.53 24.09
C LYS A 660 21.95 18.79 24.96
N HIS A 661 23.25 18.97 24.67
CA HIS A 661 24.32 18.22 25.32
C HIS A 661 24.70 18.79 26.69
N GLU A 662 24.71 20.12 26.87
CA GLU A 662 25.08 20.75 28.15
C GLU A 662 24.01 20.59 29.22
N PHE A 663 22.73 20.68 28.86
CA PHE A 663 21.61 20.63 29.81
C PHE A 663 20.84 19.31 29.77
N ASN A 664 21.25 18.38 28.89
CA ASN A 664 20.64 17.07 28.72
C ASN A 664 19.13 17.16 28.42
N ILE A 665 18.78 18.04 27.47
CA ILE A 665 17.39 18.29 27.05
C ILE A 665 17.20 17.69 25.64
N PRO A 666 16.16 16.88 25.39
CA PRO A 666 15.89 16.33 24.06
C PRO A 666 15.63 17.45 23.02
N LEU A 667 16.14 17.24 21.80
CA LEU A 667 16.07 18.20 20.69
C LEU A 667 15.12 17.71 19.59
N VAL A 668 14.26 18.60 19.11
CA VAL A 668 13.47 18.48 17.87
C VAL A 668 13.96 19.53 16.89
N ALA A 669 13.99 19.20 15.60
CA ALA A 669 14.28 20.18 14.57
C ALA A 669 13.10 20.28 13.60
N THR A 670 12.71 21.49 13.21
CA THR A 670 11.89 21.70 12.00
C THR A 670 12.77 22.20 10.87
N VAL A 671 12.74 21.50 9.74
CA VAL A 671 13.42 21.92 8.50
C VAL A 671 12.39 22.59 7.59
N HIS A 672 12.59 23.88 7.30
CA HIS A 672 11.66 24.70 6.50
C HIS A 672 12.03 24.76 5.02
N ALA A 673 13.31 24.54 4.69
CA ALA A 673 13.83 24.29 3.35
C ALA A 673 15.23 23.67 3.49
N THR A 674 15.80 23.20 2.39
CA THR A 674 17.22 22.82 2.34
C THR A 674 18.00 23.74 1.42
N GLU A 675 19.30 23.91 1.69
CA GLU A 675 20.19 24.67 0.81
C GLU A 675 20.32 24.01 -0.56
N TYR A 676 20.34 22.67 -0.58
CA TYR A 676 20.32 21.89 -1.82
C TYR A 676 19.07 22.19 -2.65
N GLY A 677 17.88 22.16 -2.04
CA GLY A 677 16.62 22.38 -2.74
C GLY A 677 16.52 23.81 -3.30
N ARG A 678 16.89 24.82 -2.51
CA ARG A 678 16.88 26.24 -2.93
C ARG A 678 17.73 26.52 -4.16
N ASN A 679 18.84 25.81 -4.32
CA ASN A 679 19.82 26.04 -5.38
C ASN A 679 19.81 24.94 -6.46
N HIS A 680 18.89 23.97 -6.37
CA HIS A 680 18.85 22.79 -7.22
C HIS A 680 20.21 22.06 -7.29
N GLY A 681 20.85 21.89 -6.14
CA GLY A 681 22.18 21.32 -5.99
C GLY A 681 23.14 22.19 -5.19
N LEU A 682 24.35 21.68 -4.95
CA LEU A 682 25.42 22.36 -4.21
C LEU A 682 26.58 22.71 -5.14
N HIS A 683 26.67 23.99 -5.49
CA HIS A 683 27.55 24.52 -6.53
C HIS A 683 28.79 25.23 -5.98
N ASN A 684 28.81 25.57 -4.68
CA ASN A 684 29.95 26.23 -4.03
C ASN A 684 30.18 25.74 -2.59
N ASP A 685 31.31 26.12 -2.00
CA ASP A 685 31.73 25.65 -0.67
C ASP A 685 30.84 26.18 0.46
N MET A 686 30.29 27.38 0.30
CA MET A 686 29.34 27.94 1.26
C MET A 686 28.05 27.11 1.32
N GLN A 687 27.53 26.70 0.16
CA GLN A 687 26.36 25.83 0.06
C GLN A 687 26.63 24.44 0.68
N ARG A 688 27.81 23.86 0.46
CA ARG A 688 28.21 22.60 1.10
C ARG A 688 28.29 22.75 2.62
N TYR A 689 28.89 23.83 3.10
CA TYR A 689 28.95 24.12 4.54
C TYR A 689 27.56 24.22 5.15
N ILE A 690 26.64 24.97 4.54
CA ILE A 690 25.26 25.11 5.04
C ILE A 690 24.57 23.73 5.06
N ASN A 691 24.68 22.97 3.98
CA ASN A 691 24.12 21.61 3.89
C ASN A 691 24.67 20.68 4.99
N ASP A 692 25.96 20.77 5.33
CA ASP A 692 26.56 20.00 6.41
C ASP A 692 26.02 20.40 7.79
N VAL A 693 25.73 21.68 7.99
CA VAL A 693 25.08 22.18 9.23
C VAL A 693 23.61 21.74 9.30
N GLU A 694 22.87 21.77 8.18
CA GLU A 694 21.51 21.22 8.06
C GLU A 694 21.50 19.71 8.41
N TRP A 695 22.41 18.95 7.83
CA TRP A 695 22.59 17.53 8.16
C TRP A 695 22.93 17.33 9.64
N GLY A 696 23.86 18.12 10.19
CA GLY A 696 24.26 18.04 11.59
C GLY A 696 23.09 18.29 12.55
N LEU A 697 22.23 19.27 12.27
CA LEU A 697 21.04 19.53 13.07
C LEU A 697 20.07 18.35 13.03
N THR A 698 19.79 17.82 11.84
CA THR A 698 18.87 16.68 11.68
C THR A 698 19.43 15.40 12.29
N TYR A 699 20.74 15.20 12.25
CA TYR A 699 21.42 14.10 12.95
C TYR A 699 21.26 14.21 14.46
N GLU A 700 21.46 15.41 15.04
CA GLU A 700 21.35 15.64 16.48
C GLU A 700 19.92 15.59 17.00
N ALA A 701 18.92 15.94 16.19
CA ALA A 701 17.53 15.90 16.61
C ALA A 701 17.06 14.45 16.88
N TRP A 702 16.14 14.27 17.83
CA TRP A 702 15.45 13.01 18.08
C TRP A 702 14.39 12.73 17.02
N LYS A 703 13.70 13.78 16.58
CA LYS A 703 12.82 13.78 15.40
C LYS A 703 13.03 15.04 14.60
N VAL A 704 12.76 14.92 13.31
CA VAL A 704 12.79 16.02 12.35
C VAL A 704 11.38 16.23 11.83
N ILE A 705 10.83 17.42 12.05
CA ILE A 705 9.57 17.86 11.48
C ILE A 705 9.86 18.54 10.15
N CYS A 706 9.07 18.24 9.14
CA CYS A 706 9.08 18.91 7.85
C CYS A 706 7.65 19.23 7.42
N CYS A 707 7.50 20.25 6.59
CA CYS A 707 6.19 20.83 6.27
C CYS A 707 5.41 20.11 5.17
N SER A 708 6.03 19.20 4.42
CA SER A 708 5.41 18.56 3.26
C SER A 708 6.02 17.19 2.97
N LYS A 709 5.30 16.35 2.20
CA LYS A 709 5.80 15.05 1.74
C LYS A 709 7.01 15.23 0.83
N TYR A 710 7.03 16.29 0.02
CA TYR A 710 8.17 16.70 -0.78
C TYR A 710 9.39 16.95 0.08
N MET A 711 9.25 17.78 1.14
CA MET A 711 10.37 18.04 2.04
C MET A 711 10.81 16.78 2.78
N ALA A 712 9.89 15.90 3.16
CA ALA A 712 10.21 14.61 3.77
C ALA A 712 11.06 13.73 2.84
N ALA A 713 10.69 13.65 1.55
CA ALA A 713 11.45 12.92 0.55
C ALA A 713 12.82 13.58 0.31
N GLU A 714 12.87 14.91 0.22
CA GLU A 714 14.09 15.69 0.01
C GLU A 714 15.10 15.45 1.13
N ILE A 715 14.70 15.61 2.40
CA ILE A 715 15.60 15.38 3.54
C ILE A 715 15.94 13.91 3.73
N ALA A 716 15.02 12.98 3.44
CA ALA A 716 15.30 11.55 3.49
C ALA A 716 16.38 11.18 2.45
N GLN A 717 16.30 11.75 1.26
CA GLN A 717 17.25 11.49 0.17
C GLN A 717 18.60 12.16 0.41
N ILE A 718 18.62 13.45 0.74
CA ILE A 718 19.86 14.22 0.83
C ILE A 718 20.62 13.91 2.12
N PHE A 719 19.91 13.78 3.24
CA PHE A 719 20.52 13.53 4.55
C PHE A 719 20.50 12.07 4.97
N GLN A 720 19.90 11.17 4.18
CA GLN A 720 19.81 9.72 4.45
C GLN A 720 19.17 9.42 5.82
N LEU A 721 18.17 10.23 6.18
CA LEU A 721 17.49 10.11 7.47
C LEU A 721 16.55 8.89 7.49
N PRO A 722 16.54 8.10 8.58
CA PRO A 722 15.57 7.02 8.76
C PRO A 722 14.12 7.54 8.73
N GLY A 723 13.21 6.80 8.08
CA GLY A 723 11.81 7.22 7.93
C GLY A 723 11.07 7.39 9.27
N ASP A 724 11.43 6.62 10.30
CA ASP A 724 10.85 6.76 11.64
C ASP A 724 11.28 8.05 12.34
N LYS A 725 12.39 8.68 11.92
CA LYS A 725 12.90 9.96 12.44
C LYS A 725 12.17 11.18 11.86
N ILE A 726 11.55 11.04 10.70
CA ILE A 726 10.87 12.12 9.99
C ILE A 726 9.39 12.18 10.39
N ARG A 727 8.87 13.39 10.59
CA ARG A 727 7.46 13.68 10.82
C ARG A 727 7.01 14.77 9.86
N ILE A 728 5.87 14.57 9.22
CA ILE A 728 5.28 15.55 8.31
C ILE A 728 4.19 16.27 9.08
N ILE A 729 4.39 17.56 9.34
CA ILE A 729 3.40 18.42 9.98
C ILE A 729 3.33 19.70 9.13
N PRO A 730 2.21 19.96 8.43
CA PRO A 730 2.09 21.12 7.56
C PRO A 730 2.14 22.43 8.35
N ASN A 731 2.41 23.54 7.66
CA ASN A 731 2.19 24.85 8.26
C ASN A 731 0.70 25.18 8.28
N GLY A 732 0.32 26.03 9.23
CA GLY A 732 -1.05 26.50 9.37
C GLY A 732 -1.23 27.90 8.85
N VAL A 733 -2.49 28.33 8.87
CA VAL A 733 -2.87 29.73 8.73
C VAL A 733 -3.89 30.07 9.80
N ASP A 734 -3.77 31.27 10.36
CA ASP A 734 -4.75 31.82 11.28
C ASP A 734 -5.63 32.81 10.52
N VAL A 735 -6.88 32.42 10.29
CA VAL A 735 -7.88 33.22 9.58
C VAL A 735 -8.08 34.59 10.24
N ALA A 736 -7.97 34.69 11.56
CA ALA A 736 -8.11 35.96 12.27
C ALA A 736 -6.98 36.94 11.89
N ASN A 737 -5.78 36.43 11.60
CA ASN A 737 -4.63 37.25 11.19
C ASN A 737 -4.67 37.65 9.72
N ILE A 738 -5.53 37.01 8.91
CA ILE A 738 -5.73 37.32 7.48
C ILE A 738 -6.93 38.23 7.26
N THR A 739 -7.89 38.25 8.18
CA THR A 739 -9.08 39.09 8.09
C THR A 739 -8.73 40.56 8.40
N PRO A 740 -8.81 41.49 7.43
CA PRO A 740 -8.50 42.89 7.69
C PRO A 740 -9.55 43.52 8.60
N ALA A 741 -9.11 44.35 9.56
CA ALA A 741 -10.02 44.98 10.53
C ALA A 741 -11.01 45.95 9.86
N ILE A 742 -10.55 46.71 8.86
CA ILE A 742 -11.35 47.66 8.06
C ILE A 742 -10.73 47.72 6.66
N ILE A 743 -11.53 47.55 5.60
CA ILE A 743 -11.11 47.89 4.23
C ILE A 743 -11.70 49.26 3.89
N GLU A 744 -10.85 50.29 3.73
CA GLU A 744 -11.34 51.64 3.47
C GLU A 744 -12.04 51.73 2.10
N PRO A 745 -13.18 52.46 1.98
CA PRO A 745 -13.83 52.68 0.70
C PRO A 745 -12.84 53.26 -0.33
N GLY A 746 -12.68 52.58 -1.47
CA GLY A 746 -11.75 52.98 -2.52
C GLY A 746 -10.31 52.50 -2.35
N PHE A 747 -9.98 51.65 -1.36
CA PHE A 747 -8.65 51.02 -1.23
C PHE A 747 -8.19 50.38 -2.56
N ARG A 748 -9.08 49.61 -3.19
CA ARG A 748 -8.83 48.94 -4.47
C ARG A 748 -8.46 49.90 -5.60
N ASN A 749 -9.05 51.11 -5.62
CA ASN A 749 -8.86 52.11 -6.68
C ASN A 749 -7.43 52.68 -6.71
N LYS A 750 -6.63 52.44 -5.65
CA LYS A 750 -5.20 52.78 -5.64
C LYS A 750 -4.38 51.91 -6.59
N TYR A 751 -4.88 50.72 -6.95
CA TYR A 751 -4.10 49.71 -7.67
C TYR A 751 -4.70 49.29 -9.02
N ALA A 752 -6.02 49.34 -9.17
CA ALA A 752 -6.71 48.94 -10.38
C ALA A 752 -7.93 49.82 -10.67
N LEU A 753 -8.28 49.99 -11.94
CA LEU A 753 -9.51 50.70 -12.35
C LEU A 753 -10.76 49.91 -11.95
N PRO A 754 -11.94 50.55 -11.82
CA PRO A 754 -13.18 49.89 -11.39
C PRO A 754 -13.58 48.67 -12.23
N GLU A 755 -13.33 48.72 -13.54
CA GLU A 755 -13.64 47.67 -14.51
C GLU A 755 -12.55 46.58 -14.63
N GLU A 756 -11.39 46.81 -14.03
CA GLU A 756 -10.29 45.84 -14.09
C GLU A 756 -10.51 44.65 -13.11
N LYS A 757 -9.87 43.52 -13.38
CA LYS A 757 -9.81 42.37 -12.47
C LYS A 757 -8.39 42.17 -11.98
N ILE A 758 -8.21 41.97 -10.67
CA ILE A 758 -6.90 41.93 -10.03
C ILE A 758 -6.38 40.48 -9.99
N VAL A 759 -5.20 40.28 -10.60
CA VAL A 759 -4.37 39.09 -10.44
C VAL A 759 -3.23 39.43 -9.49
N TYR A 760 -3.17 38.78 -8.33
CA TYR A 760 -2.27 39.14 -7.24
C TYR A 760 -1.17 38.12 -7.02
N PHE A 761 0.06 38.60 -6.81
CA PHE A 761 1.18 37.83 -6.32
C PHE A 761 1.76 38.51 -5.08
N VAL A 762 2.09 37.72 -4.05
CA VAL A 762 2.86 38.16 -2.89
C VAL A 762 3.98 37.19 -2.56
N GLY A 763 5.20 37.70 -2.40
CA GLY A 763 6.36 36.89 -2.04
C GLY A 763 7.68 37.62 -2.21
N ARG A 764 8.78 36.96 -1.86
CA ARG A 764 10.13 37.49 -2.14
C ARG A 764 10.38 37.52 -3.64
N LEU A 765 10.99 38.60 -4.15
CA LEU A 765 11.34 38.73 -5.57
C LEU A 765 12.70 38.10 -5.83
N VAL A 766 12.69 36.77 -5.88
CA VAL A 766 13.84 35.90 -6.13
C VAL A 766 13.46 34.89 -7.23
N PRO A 767 14.43 34.38 -8.02
CA PRO A 767 14.12 33.55 -9.19
C PRO A 767 13.24 32.34 -8.89
N GLU A 768 13.42 31.70 -7.73
CA GLU A 768 12.68 30.50 -7.35
C GLU A 768 11.18 30.75 -7.09
N LYS A 769 10.74 32.00 -6.89
CA LYS A 769 9.32 32.36 -6.75
C LYS A 769 8.59 32.56 -8.08
N GLY A 770 9.31 32.50 -9.20
CA GLY A 770 8.72 32.35 -10.52
C GLY A 770 7.96 33.55 -11.07
N VAL A 771 8.14 34.76 -10.52
CA VAL A 771 7.43 35.97 -10.99
C VAL A 771 7.68 36.23 -12.49
N GLN A 772 8.85 35.84 -13.00
CA GLN A 772 9.16 35.85 -14.43
C GLN A 772 8.17 35.04 -15.27
N VAL A 773 7.73 33.87 -14.78
CA VAL A 773 6.74 33.00 -15.43
C VAL A 773 5.37 33.68 -15.45
N LEU A 774 5.00 34.37 -14.37
CA LEU A 774 3.78 35.18 -14.34
C LEU A 774 3.85 36.33 -15.36
N LEU A 775 4.98 37.05 -15.44
CA LEU A 775 5.15 38.14 -16.42
C LEU A 775 5.05 37.63 -17.86
N GLU A 776 5.65 36.48 -18.18
CA GLU A 776 5.52 35.83 -19.49
C GLU A 776 4.08 35.42 -19.84
N ALA A 777 3.25 35.12 -18.82
CA ALA A 777 1.82 34.84 -18.99
C ALA A 777 0.99 36.09 -19.29
N VAL A 778 1.43 37.29 -18.86
CA VAL A 778 0.64 38.53 -18.95
C VAL A 778 0.18 38.86 -20.38
N PRO A 779 1.03 38.84 -21.42
CA PRO A 779 0.58 39.13 -22.79
C PRO A 779 -0.53 38.19 -23.27
N VAL A 780 -0.44 36.90 -22.92
CA VAL A 780 -1.42 35.88 -23.30
C VAL A 780 -2.76 36.10 -22.59
N VAL A 781 -2.71 36.47 -21.31
CA VAL A 781 -3.92 36.82 -20.53
C VAL A 781 -4.57 38.08 -21.10
N LEU A 782 -3.80 39.16 -21.31
CA LEU A 782 -4.33 40.43 -21.80
C LEU A 782 -4.96 40.33 -23.20
N ASN A 783 -4.45 39.43 -24.06
CA ASN A 783 -5.07 39.16 -25.35
C ASN A 783 -6.47 38.55 -25.23
N GLN A 784 -6.74 37.78 -24.17
CA GLN A 784 -8.02 37.09 -23.95
C GLN A 784 -8.94 37.79 -22.94
N TYR A 785 -8.36 38.63 -22.08
CA TYR A 785 -9.02 39.41 -21.04
C TYR A 785 -8.28 40.76 -20.84
N PRO A 786 -8.54 41.78 -21.68
CA PRO A 786 -7.80 43.07 -21.65
C PRO A 786 -7.92 43.87 -20.35
N ASN A 787 -8.96 43.60 -19.56
CA ASN A 787 -9.23 44.26 -18.30
C ASN A 787 -8.52 43.61 -17.10
N ALA A 788 -7.55 42.69 -17.30
CA ALA A 788 -6.77 42.15 -16.20
C ALA A 788 -5.70 43.17 -15.74
N LYS A 789 -5.50 43.30 -14.42
CA LYS A 789 -4.45 44.10 -13.78
C LYS A 789 -3.63 43.20 -12.85
N PHE A 790 -2.32 43.25 -12.98
CA PHE A 790 -1.40 42.41 -12.20
C PHE A 790 -0.77 43.23 -11.09
N ILE A 791 -0.90 42.78 -9.85
CA ILE A 791 -0.30 43.44 -8.69
C ILE A 791 0.73 42.48 -8.07
N ILE A 792 1.98 42.93 -7.97
CA ILE A 792 3.11 42.13 -7.48
C ILE A 792 3.65 42.80 -6.22
N SER A 793 3.48 42.14 -5.07
CA SER A 793 3.98 42.61 -3.77
C SER A 793 5.20 41.81 -3.31
N GLY A 794 6.26 42.52 -2.97
CA GLY A 794 7.52 41.92 -2.60
C GLY A 794 8.72 42.83 -2.80
N LYS A 795 9.82 42.48 -2.13
CA LYS A 795 11.16 42.96 -2.44
C LYS A 795 12.08 41.76 -2.62
N GLY A 796 13.18 41.98 -3.32
CA GLY A 796 14.22 40.98 -3.52
C GLY A 796 15.18 41.42 -4.62
N PRO A 797 16.36 40.77 -4.69
CA PRO A 797 17.41 41.13 -5.63
C PRO A 797 16.99 41.00 -7.10
N TYR A 798 15.94 40.23 -7.39
CA TYR A 798 15.43 40.03 -8.75
C TYR A 798 14.45 41.12 -9.20
N GLY A 799 14.10 42.08 -8.33
CA GLY A 799 13.05 43.07 -8.58
C GLY A 799 13.29 43.96 -9.81
N ASP A 800 14.51 44.46 -10.00
CA ASP A 800 14.81 45.35 -11.13
C ASP A 800 14.80 44.59 -12.46
N HIS A 801 15.26 43.33 -12.47
CA HIS A 801 15.16 42.46 -13.63
C HIS A 801 13.70 42.19 -14.02
N LEU A 802 12.82 41.95 -13.05
CA LEU A 802 11.39 41.73 -13.31
C LEU A 802 10.69 42.96 -13.88
N LYS A 803 11.06 44.17 -13.43
CA LYS A 803 10.55 45.42 -14.01
C LYS A 803 11.02 45.59 -15.46
N TRP A 804 12.31 45.38 -15.71
CA TRP A 804 12.86 45.39 -17.07
C TRP A 804 12.15 44.37 -17.99
N LEU A 805 11.86 43.16 -17.49
CA LEU A 805 11.14 42.14 -18.24
C LEU A 805 9.70 42.58 -18.59
N ALA A 806 9.00 43.23 -17.65
CA ALA A 806 7.66 43.78 -17.90
C ALA A 806 7.69 44.89 -18.98
N ASP A 807 8.73 45.72 -19.01
CA ASP A 807 8.93 46.72 -20.07
C ASP A 807 9.21 46.05 -21.44
N GLN A 808 10.10 45.05 -21.47
CA GLN A 808 10.43 44.32 -22.71
C GLN A 808 9.23 43.59 -23.32
N LEU A 809 8.37 43.02 -22.47
CA LEU A 809 7.13 42.36 -22.90
C LEU A 809 6.03 43.36 -23.29
N GLY A 810 6.23 44.66 -23.09
CA GLY A 810 5.26 45.71 -23.41
C GLY A 810 4.05 45.74 -22.48
N VAL A 811 4.16 45.16 -21.27
CA VAL A 811 3.04 44.99 -20.33
C VAL A 811 3.15 45.84 -19.07
N ALA A 812 4.18 46.67 -18.95
CA ALA A 812 4.44 47.50 -17.76
C ALA A 812 3.23 48.35 -17.32
N GLY A 813 2.41 48.88 -18.24
CA GLY A 813 1.19 49.62 -17.90
C GLY A 813 0.12 48.80 -17.17
N LYS A 814 0.16 47.47 -17.29
CA LYS A 814 -0.78 46.52 -16.69
C LYS A 814 -0.22 45.80 -15.46
N VAL A 815 1.04 46.03 -15.11
CA VAL A 815 1.71 45.43 -13.94
C VAL A 815 2.05 46.52 -12.92
N PHE A 816 1.67 46.33 -11.66
CA PHE A 816 1.96 47.24 -10.57
C PHE A 816 2.83 46.56 -9.50
N PHE A 817 4.08 47.01 -9.37
CA PHE A 817 5.00 46.55 -8.32
C PHE A 817 4.85 47.43 -7.08
N THR A 818 4.29 46.89 -5.99
CA THR A 818 4.03 47.67 -4.76
C THR A 818 5.29 47.88 -3.91
N GLY A 819 6.30 47.02 -4.09
CA GLY A 819 7.44 46.94 -3.19
C GLY A 819 7.09 46.14 -1.92
N PHE A 820 7.62 46.56 -0.78
CA PHE A 820 7.31 45.91 0.49
C PHE A 820 5.97 46.44 1.00
N THR A 821 5.04 45.53 1.30
CA THR A 821 3.74 45.81 1.90
C THR A 821 3.73 45.26 3.31
N ASP A 822 3.20 46.03 4.26
CA ASP A 822 2.91 45.53 5.61
C ASP A 822 1.76 44.52 5.60
N ASP A 823 1.54 43.86 6.74
CA ASP A 823 0.55 42.79 6.89
C ASP A 823 -0.88 43.28 6.59
N ASP A 824 -1.23 44.50 7.03
CA ASP A 824 -2.53 45.11 6.77
C ASP A 824 -2.76 45.33 5.27
N THR A 825 -1.80 45.98 4.58
CA THR A 825 -1.91 46.22 3.14
C THR A 825 -1.94 44.91 2.35
N ARG A 826 -1.11 43.92 2.73
CA ARG A 826 -1.11 42.59 2.10
C ARG A 826 -2.47 41.92 2.24
N ASN A 827 -3.03 41.85 3.45
CA ASN A 827 -4.30 41.20 3.70
C ASN A 827 -5.44 41.88 2.93
N LYS A 828 -5.47 43.22 2.91
CA LYS A 828 -6.42 43.99 2.10
C LYS A 828 -6.29 43.70 0.60
N LEU A 829 -5.07 43.51 0.09
CA LEU A 829 -4.83 43.16 -1.31
C LEU A 829 -5.26 41.73 -1.64
N LEU A 830 -5.03 40.77 -0.74
CA LEU A 830 -5.55 39.40 -0.91
C LEU A 830 -7.08 39.43 -1.02
N HIS A 831 -7.78 40.05 -0.06
CA HIS A 831 -9.24 40.18 -0.08
C HIS A 831 -9.79 40.96 -1.30
N ALA A 832 -9.01 41.90 -1.85
CA ALA A 832 -9.40 42.67 -3.02
C ALA A 832 -9.07 41.99 -4.36
N ALA A 833 -8.30 40.90 -4.35
CA ALA A 833 -7.88 40.20 -5.56
C ALA A 833 -8.97 39.27 -6.09
N ASP A 834 -9.06 39.15 -7.42
CA ASP A 834 -9.95 38.19 -8.06
C ASP A 834 -9.29 36.81 -8.21
N VAL A 835 -7.96 36.78 -8.36
CA VAL A 835 -7.15 35.55 -8.43
C VAL A 835 -5.80 35.81 -7.77
N ALA A 836 -5.34 34.88 -6.92
CA ALA A 836 -3.98 34.87 -6.39
C ALA A 836 -3.14 33.82 -7.15
N VAL A 837 -1.92 34.18 -7.53
CA VAL A 837 -1.03 33.33 -8.35
C VAL A 837 0.31 33.15 -7.66
N PHE A 838 0.75 31.90 -7.52
CA PHE A 838 2.04 31.53 -6.94
C PHE A 838 2.82 30.60 -7.88
N PRO A 839 3.57 31.16 -8.85
CA PRO A 839 4.19 30.41 -9.95
C PRO A 839 5.57 29.84 -9.59
N SER A 840 5.77 29.44 -8.34
CA SER A 840 7.08 29.06 -7.80
C SER A 840 7.73 27.93 -8.60
N LEU A 841 9.05 28.00 -8.77
CA LEU A 841 9.86 26.91 -9.31
C LEU A 841 10.34 25.95 -8.20
N TYR A 842 10.54 26.49 -7.00
CA TYR A 842 10.81 25.73 -5.78
C TYR A 842 10.02 26.33 -4.61
N GLU A 843 9.21 25.51 -3.93
CA GLU A 843 8.40 25.93 -2.80
C GLU A 843 8.24 24.82 -1.75
N PRO A 844 9.00 24.83 -0.65
CA PRO A 844 8.94 23.80 0.39
C PRO A 844 7.54 23.53 0.93
N PHE A 845 6.72 24.58 1.09
CA PHE A 845 5.33 24.47 1.55
C PHE A 845 4.39 25.48 0.90
N GLY A 846 4.75 26.76 0.93
CA GLY A 846 3.91 27.82 0.33
C GLY A 846 2.75 28.29 1.22
N ILE A 847 3.07 28.81 2.42
CA ILE A 847 2.08 29.40 3.35
C ILE A 847 1.20 30.46 2.66
N VAL A 848 1.76 31.20 1.70
CA VAL A 848 1.05 32.23 0.93
C VAL A 848 -0.19 31.71 0.19
N ALA A 849 -0.21 30.43 -0.19
CA ALA A 849 -1.43 29.82 -0.76
C ALA A 849 -2.51 29.68 0.30
N LEU A 850 -2.17 29.21 1.51
CA LEU A 850 -3.11 29.17 2.63
C LEU A 850 -3.61 30.57 3.01
N GLU A 851 -2.75 31.58 2.96
CA GLU A 851 -3.12 32.98 3.23
C GLU A 851 -4.13 33.50 2.20
N ALA A 852 -3.96 33.18 0.91
CA ALA A 852 -4.92 33.53 -0.13
C ALA A 852 -6.25 32.77 0.00
N MET A 853 -6.19 31.47 0.31
CA MET A 853 -7.38 30.66 0.58
C MET A 853 -8.15 31.18 1.81
N ALA A 854 -7.45 31.60 2.87
CA ALA A 854 -8.03 32.23 4.05
C ALA A 854 -8.58 33.64 3.79
N ALA A 855 -8.20 34.28 2.68
CA ALA A 855 -8.71 35.57 2.25
C ALA A 855 -9.90 35.48 1.29
N HIS A 856 -10.44 34.28 1.09
CA HIS A 856 -11.47 33.99 0.09
C HIS A 856 -11.06 34.34 -1.36
N THR A 857 -9.78 34.11 -1.68
CA THR A 857 -9.24 34.38 -3.02
C THR A 857 -8.95 33.06 -3.75
N PRO A 858 -9.52 32.83 -4.94
CA PRO A 858 -9.17 31.69 -5.79
C PRO A 858 -7.67 31.65 -6.08
N VAL A 859 -7.05 30.46 -5.95
CA VAL A 859 -5.60 30.30 -6.06
C VAL A 859 -5.19 29.48 -7.29
N ILE A 860 -4.12 29.93 -7.94
CA ILE A 860 -3.41 29.18 -8.99
C ILE A 860 -1.96 29.01 -8.56
N VAL A 861 -1.49 27.76 -8.52
CA VAL A 861 -0.15 27.44 -8.02
C VAL A 861 0.63 26.57 -8.99
N SER A 862 1.95 26.67 -8.97
CA SER A 862 2.79 25.67 -9.63
C SER A 862 2.77 24.36 -8.86
N GLU A 863 2.76 23.23 -9.58
CA GLU A 863 2.89 21.89 -9.02
C GLU A 863 4.37 21.60 -8.67
N THR A 864 4.87 22.31 -7.66
CA THR A 864 6.21 22.12 -7.10
C THR A 864 6.15 22.10 -5.57
N GLY A 865 7.04 21.32 -4.97
CA GLY A 865 7.21 21.21 -3.54
C GLY A 865 5.90 21.00 -2.76
N GLY A 866 5.83 21.52 -1.52
CA GLY A 866 4.63 21.43 -0.71
C GLY A 866 3.49 22.30 -1.20
N LEU A 867 3.75 23.28 -2.07
CA LEU A 867 2.71 24.12 -2.66
C LEU A 867 1.76 23.31 -3.56
N GLY A 868 2.29 22.33 -4.29
CA GLY A 868 1.49 21.38 -5.07
C GLY A 868 0.70 20.37 -4.23
N GLU A 869 1.06 20.20 -2.95
CA GLU A 869 0.36 19.33 -1.99
C GLU A 869 -0.79 20.06 -1.29
N VAL A 870 -0.65 21.37 -1.06
CA VAL A 870 -1.70 22.20 -0.45
C VAL A 870 -2.95 22.22 -1.33
N ILE A 871 -2.78 22.31 -2.65
CA ILE A 871 -3.85 22.47 -3.63
C ILE A 871 -4.22 21.15 -4.30
N GLU A 872 -5.50 20.81 -4.26
CA GLU A 872 -6.12 19.75 -5.06
C GLU A 872 -6.73 20.36 -6.33
N HIS A 873 -6.21 19.93 -7.48
CA HIS A 873 -6.51 20.52 -8.78
C HIS A 873 -8.01 20.46 -9.11
N GLU A 874 -8.60 21.59 -9.50
CA GLU A 874 -10.03 21.78 -9.84
C GLU A 874 -11.02 21.53 -8.68
N VAL A 875 -10.49 21.29 -7.47
CA VAL A 875 -11.27 21.11 -6.25
C VAL A 875 -11.21 22.37 -5.40
N ASP A 876 -10.01 22.82 -5.01
CA ASP A 876 -9.80 24.01 -4.15
C ASP A 876 -8.75 24.98 -4.69
N GLY A 877 -8.28 24.75 -5.91
CA GLY A 877 -7.44 25.65 -6.66
C GLY A 877 -7.05 25.05 -8.00
N LEU A 878 -6.27 25.78 -8.78
CA LEU A 878 -5.74 25.29 -10.04
C LEU A 878 -4.23 25.10 -9.92
N LYS A 879 -3.72 24.08 -10.61
CA LYS A 879 -2.32 23.66 -10.61
C LYS A 879 -1.83 23.65 -12.04
N PHE A 880 -0.59 24.06 -12.24
CA PHE A 880 0.08 23.98 -13.54
C PHE A 880 1.53 23.54 -13.35
N TYR A 881 2.14 22.98 -14.39
CA TYR A 881 3.53 22.56 -14.31
C TYR A 881 4.47 23.76 -14.12
N PRO A 882 5.48 23.67 -13.23
CA PRO A 882 6.43 24.76 -13.00
C PRO A 882 7.09 25.24 -14.30
N GLY A 883 7.10 26.55 -14.52
CA GLY A 883 7.63 27.18 -15.74
C GLY A 883 6.69 27.23 -16.94
N ASP A 884 5.50 26.59 -16.90
CA ASP A 884 4.54 26.65 -17.99
C ASP A 884 3.65 27.91 -17.92
N PHE A 885 4.18 29.03 -18.45
CA PHE A 885 3.45 30.29 -18.48
C PHE A 885 2.16 30.24 -19.32
N ARG A 886 2.04 29.29 -20.27
CA ARG A 886 0.85 29.18 -21.13
C ARG A 886 -0.29 28.52 -20.37
N ALA A 887 -0.02 27.45 -19.64
CA ALA A 887 -0.98 26.83 -18.74
C ALA A 887 -1.41 27.81 -17.63
N LEU A 888 -0.45 28.56 -17.07
CA LEU A 888 -0.75 29.62 -16.11
C LEU A 888 -1.70 30.68 -16.71
N ALA A 889 -1.39 31.19 -17.90
CA ALA A 889 -2.24 32.16 -18.58
C ALA A 889 -3.65 31.61 -18.84
N HIS A 890 -3.76 30.36 -19.26
CA HIS A 890 -5.04 29.69 -19.46
C HIS A 890 -5.87 29.68 -18.17
N TYR A 891 -5.31 29.22 -17.06
CA TYR A 891 -6.05 29.15 -15.79
C TYR A 891 -6.40 30.52 -15.21
N ILE A 892 -5.53 31.53 -15.37
CA ILE A 892 -5.87 32.92 -15.01
C ILE A 892 -7.11 33.36 -15.80
N VAL A 893 -7.11 33.19 -17.13
CA VAL A 893 -8.24 33.57 -17.98
C VAL A 893 -9.50 32.81 -17.61
N THR A 894 -9.39 31.51 -17.29
CA THR A 894 -10.51 30.68 -16.85
C THR A 894 -11.16 31.23 -15.59
N LEU A 895 -10.39 31.51 -14.53
CA LEU A 895 -10.95 32.05 -13.28
C LEU A 895 -11.48 33.48 -13.42
N LEU A 896 -10.86 34.30 -14.30
CA LEU A 896 -11.36 35.66 -14.58
C LEU A 896 -12.67 35.68 -15.37
N LYS A 897 -12.98 34.61 -16.12
CA LYS A 897 -14.20 34.50 -16.93
C LYS A 897 -15.32 33.70 -16.26
N ASP A 898 -14.97 32.72 -15.43
CA ASP A 898 -15.91 31.81 -14.77
C ASP A 898 -15.99 32.07 -13.26
N GLU A 899 -16.85 33.02 -12.89
CA GLU A 899 -17.09 33.39 -11.48
C GLU A 899 -17.69 32.24 -10.66
N ALA A 900 -18.47 31.35 -11.29
CA ALA A 900 -19.06 30.21 -10.62
C ALA A 900 -18.00 29.17 -10.23
N LEU A 901 -17.06 28.89 -11.14
CA LEU A 901 -15.89 28.07 -10.85
C LEU A 901 -15.03 28.70 -9.75
N ALA A 902 -14.69 29.98 -9.89
CA ALA A 902 -13.89 30.72 -8.92
C ALA A 902 -14.46 30.61 -7.49
N LYS A 903 -15.77 30.87 -7.34
CA LYS A 903 -16.47 30.77 -6.05
C LYS A 903 -16.54 29.34 -5.51
N ARG A 904 -16.66 28.33 -6.38
CA ARG A 904 -16.64 26.92 -5.97
C ARG A 904 -15.28 26.53 -5.40
N LEU A 905 -14.19 26.91 -6.08
CA LEU A 905 -12.83 26.62 -5.62
C LEU A 905 -12.53 27.33 -4.29
N ASP A 906 -12.92 28.60 -4.17
CA ASP A 906 -12.81 29.38 -2.93
C ASP A 906 -13.53 28.69 -1.75
N ASN A 907 -14.81 28.34 -1.90
CA ASN A 907 -15.55 27.68 -0.81
C ASN A 907 -14.87 26.39 -0.32
N ASN A 908 -14.36 25.57 -1.26
CA ASN A 908 -13.65 24.34 -0.93
C ASN A 908 -12.30 24.62 -0.27
N ALA A 909 -11.59 25.65 -0.75
CA ALA A 909 -10.33 26.12 -0.18
C ALA A 909 -10.49 26.60 1.27
N TRP A 910 -11.52 27.39 1.53
CA TRP A 910 -11.89 27.87 2.86
C TRP A 910 -12.16 26.71 3.83
N ASP A 911 -12.97 25.75 3.40
CA ASP A 911 -13.28 24.55 4.16
C ASP A 911 -12.02 23.75 4.50
N LYS A 912 -11.12 23.59 3.53
CA LYS A 912 -9.82 22.91 3.72
C LYS A 912 -8.93 23.66 4.71
N VAL A 913 -8.79 24.98 4.58
CA VAL A 913 -7.96 25.80 5.47
C VAL A 913 -8.45 25.73 6.91
N THR A 914 -9.75 25.89 7.14
CA THR A 914 -10.32 25.92 8.50
C THR A 914 -10.30 24.55 9.19
N LYS A 915 -10.44 23.45 8.42
CA LYS A 915 -10.52 22.10 8.98
C LYS A 915 -9.18 21.36 9.06
N ILE A 916 -8.22 21.65 8.18
CA ILE A 916 -6.98 20.88 8.05
C ILE A 916 -5.76 21.72 8.43
N TYR A 917 -5.66 22.95 7.93
CA TYR A 917 -4.50 23.81 8.11
C TYR A 917 -4.66 24.85 9.21
N ASN A 918 -5.45 24.54 10.25
CA ASN A 918 -5.57 25.40 11.42
C ASN A 918 -4.46 25.12 12.45
N TRP A 919 -4.01 26.17 13.11
CA TRP A 919 -2.87 26.08 14.04
C TRP A 919 -3.15 25.27 15.30
N ASP A 920 -4.41 25.09 15.71
CA ASP A 920 -4.76 24.29 16.88
C ASP A 920 -4.59 22.78 16.60
N ILE A 921 -4.89 22.31 15.38
CA ILE A 921 -4.57 20.94 14.93
C ILE A 921 -3.05 20.77 14.88
N ILE A 922 -2.36 21.68 14.21
CA ILE A 922 -0.91 21.60 13.99
C ILE A 922 -0.13 21.62 15.31
N ALA A 923 -0.58 22.42 16.29
CA ALA A 923 0.00 22.42 17.62
C ALA A 923 -0.20 21.09 18.34
N ARG A 924 -1.37 20.44 18.22
CA ARG A 924 -1.60 19.10 18.78
C ARG A 924 -0.69 18.06 18.15
N ASP A 925 -0.59 18.04 16.82
CA ASP A 925 0.29 17.10 16.11
C ASP A 925 1.76 17.30 16.51
N THR A 926 2.16 18.56 16.69
CA THR A 926 3.50 18.92 17.18
C THR A 926 3.72 18.44 18.62
N MET A 927 2.73 18.59 19.50
CA MET A 927 2.78 18.06 20.88
C MET A 927 2.88 16.54 20.92
N GLU A 928 2.27 15.82 19.97
CA GLU A 928 2.42 14.36 19.89
C GLU A 928 3.87 13.96 19.63
N VAL A 929 4.57 14.70 18.77
CA VAL A 929 6.01 14.52 18.52
C VAL A 929 6.81 14.81 19.80
N TYR A 930 6.50 15.88 20.52
CA TYR A 930 7.16 16.20 21.78
C TYR A 930 6.99 15.08 22.80
N HIS A 931 5.77 14.59 22.99
CA HIS A 931 5.48 13.50 23.91
C HIS A 931 6.11 12.17 23.48
N GLU A 932 6.20 11.89 22.17
CA GLU A 932 6.94 10.74 21.65
C GLU A 932 8.41 10.81 22.09
N ILE A 933 9.03 11.96 21.90
CA ILE A 933 10.45 12.18 22.21
C ILE A 933 10.70 12.12 23.71
N LEU A 934 9.85 12.75 24.53
CA LEU A 934 9.97 12.68 25.99
C LEU A 934 9.82 11.25 26.51
N ARG A 935 8.95 10.43 25.90
CA ARG A 935 8.83 9.00 26.24
C ARG A 935 10.09 8.22 25.85
N LEU A 936 10.61 8.44 24.65
CA LEU A 936 11.83 7.78 24.15
C LEU A 936 13.06 8.17 24.99
N ALA A 937 13.19 9.45 25.34
CA ALA A 937 14.27 9.96 26.17
C ALA A 937 14.24 9.36 27.59
N ARG A 938 13.05 9.17 28.18
CA ARG A 938 12.92 8.46 29.47
C ARG A 938 13.24 6.98 29.34
N ALA A 939 12.73 6.32 28.30
CA ALA A 939 12.93 4.89 28.08
C ALA A 939 14.41 4.52 27.86
N THR A 940 15.20 5.44 27.31
CA THR A 940 16.64 5.28 27.08
C THR A 940 17.50 5.74 28.27
N GLY A 941 16.89 6.30 29.32
CA GLY A 941 17.61 6.90 30.44
C GLY A 941 18.31 8.23 30.12
N TYR A 942 18.02 8.83 28.96
CA TYR A 942 18.56 10.14 28.58
C TYR A 942 18.05 11.23 29.53
N ILE A 943 16.77 11.20 29.91
CA ILE A 943 16.23 12.03 31.00
C ILE A 943 15.65 11.16 32.11
N SER A 944 15.76 11.67 33.35
CA SER A 944 15.24 11.06 34.58
C SER A 944 13.73 10.89 34.61
#